data_AF-A0A813JMC2-F1
#
_entry.id   AF-A0A813JMC2-F1
#
_cell.length_a   1.000
_cell.length_b   1.000
_cell.length_c   1.000
_cell.angle_alpha   90.00
_cell.angle_beta   90.00
_cell.angle_gamma   90.00
#
_symmetry.space_group_name_H-M   'P 1'
#
loop_
_entity.id
_entity.type
_entity.pdbx_description
1 polymer ?
#
loop_
_entity_poly.entity_id
_entity_poly.type
_entity_poly.pdbx_seq_one_letter_code
_entity_poly.pdbx_strand_id
1 'polypeptide(L)'
;MAPVLMGSMGYEGLEGMYIMDTPLSAALSQSGLPLEFYRSYNSSWHHPEVYFPKISTIDLSLMKKCSTGRMSFSEDANIYVRATGDYDGVVNVSGQLKLKCWNDVWWLSPACRNTPQSCIPVVSGGDAWALAEMIQQMSFYNMPMAFGTAINTSMYSSINVANEGALYAFEPDVTFIAQQPEIIRFPKNNAGEYIQGIYGTASAGTILGNWYFKDLKTVADRAHILLSNYKLSQDNINGMLGDVVSVGDNDHWAGACRWLIKNRNLWRSWIPDSTTCSQGKGLVDSAGHLVENRSQAVDCKVCPVGRASIAMTDGKGPTRFCLQCPKGKSQGLPGEQECVPCLIGSYSAVPGSMACSLCAVGSYGSLKGLSACSVCGNGTISEKLRSTNKAIMVQGEEEWVAYQGAVSFDACGCRKDTRMDASGECLPCGEGLKCDGSGKVMVLKGFYTAADSPGSVFRCFGDSKRCPGGPPGTCAPGRDNETIACISCSSGLRPGPGDDGACTPCSSGNSALFSVAIILSILAIAVLYMFLRNEGQDGTARNDAFLIGSVAVGQCVVVSQQLSIFGQLKVNWGSPFSEVLDFFGLLALNFEWLNVSCVASFSPLQMYAARVFLVLLFFVAAGCIHLLYVALCKKFAEGLEISACVKVMGNLMMIFFISVAGAIPGPFRCYTHPNGARTVQEFGGVLCNSEGEHQKMLIVAGIALIMPVSFFAMASYVVIVELPKRMQKADVAFLRTWSFLYYRYRPGAAVFSVILLVRNVALVIVPVIPGGAIKVLLIILVLCVSSLVTSFMLPWRTLECNYMEASLLAGWQFLSAWVRSSWKTWMLTL
;
A
#
# COMPACT_ATOMS: atom_id res chain seq x y z
N MET A 1 -14.76 40.01 17.04
CA MET A 1 -13.32 40.36 17.02
C MET A 1 -13.21 41.82 17.44
N ALA A 2 -12.30 42.15 18.36
CA ALA A 2 -12.17 43.53 18.84
C ALA A 2 -11.52 44.42 17.76
N PRO A 3 -12.05 45.63 17.49
CA PRO A 3 -11.41 46.59 16.60
C PRO A 3 -10.08 47.09 17.20
N VAL A 4 -9.17 47.55 16.34
CA VAL A 4 -7.86 48.09 16.72
C VAL A 4 -7.86 49.61 16.57
N LEU A 5 -7.36 50.33 17.59
CA LEU A 5 -7.20 51.78 17.55
C LEU A 5 -5.98 52.13 16.68
N MET A 6 -6.20 52.89 15.60
CA MET A 6 -5.17 53.34 14.67
C MET A 6 -4.44 54.60 15.17
N GLY A 7 -5.14 55.43 15.94
CA GLY A 7 -4.62 56.69 16.47
C GLY A 7 -5.69 57.79 16.51
N SER A 8 -5.30 58.95 17.00
CA SER A 8 -6.15 60.16 17.02
C SER A 8 -6.43 60.65 15.60
N MET A 9 -7.66 61.09 15.36
CA MET A 9 -8.07 61.80 14.16
C MET A 9 -7.49 63.21 14.08
N GLY A 10 -6.84 63.73 15.14
CA GLY A 10 -6.17 65.03 15.14
C GLY A 10 -6.97 66.16 15.80
N TYR A 11 -8.12 65.85 16.38
CA TYR A 11 -8.97 66.78 17.14
C TYR A 11 -9.61 66.08 18.34
N GLU A 12 -10.08 66.87 19.31
CA GLU A 12 -10.71 66.37 20.54
C GLU A 12 -12.22 66.61 20.47
N GLY A 13 -12.98 65.62 20.91
CA GLY A 13 -14.40 65.74 21.15
C GLY A 13 -14.66 66.31 22.54
N LEU A 14 -15.52 67.30 22.65
CA LEU A 14 -16.01 67.82 23.93
C LEU A 14 -17.48 67.46 24.06
N GLU A 15 -17.92 67.05 25.23
CA GLU A 15 -19.34 66.84 25.52
C GLU A 15 -19.68 67.43 26.87
N GLY A 16 -20.94 67.77 27.06
CA GLY A 16 -21.41 68.28 28.34
C GLY A 16 -22.70 69.06 28.21
N MET A 17 -22.89 69.97 29.16
CA MET A 17 -24.05 70.85 29.19
C MET A 17 -23.75 72.13 28.42
N TYR A 18 -24.58 72.43 27.44
CA TYR A 18 -24.51 73.62 26.60
C TYR A 18 -25.71 74.52 26.84
N ILE A 19 -25.55 75.80 26.55
CA ILE A 19 -26.59 76.81 26.55
C ILE A 19 -26.69 77.43 25.15
N MET A 20 -27.91 77.57 24.62
CA MET A 20 -28.14 78.28 23.35
C MET A 20 -27.87 79.79 23.48
N ASP A 21 -27.55 80.46 22.38
CA ASP A 21 -27.22 81.89 22.40
C ASP A 21 -28.39 82.76 22.90
N THR A 22 -29.65 82.43 22.61
CA THR A 22 -30.81 83.22 23.03
C THR A 22 -30.85 83.52 24.54
N PRO A 23 -30.86 82.52 25.46
CA PRO A 23 -30.81 82.76 26.89
C PRO A 23 -29.48 83.36 27.35
N LEU A 24 -28.35 82.99 26.71
CA LEU A 24 -27.03 83.50 27.05
C LEU A 24 -26.94 85.03 26.81
N SER A 25 -27.26 85.46 25.60
CA SER A 25 -27.29 86.86 25.17
C SER A 25 -28.36 87.67 25.91
N ALA A 26 -29.53 87.09 26.19
CA ALA A 26 -30.57 87.74 27.00
C ALA A 26 -30.11 87.99 28.44
N ALA A 27 -29.51 86.99 29.10
CA ALA A 27 -29.03 87.13 30.48
C ALA A 27 -27.89 88.13 30.61
N LEU A 28 -26.96 88.09 29.66
CA LEU A 28 -25.82 89.01 29.62
C LEU A 28 -26.26 90.45 29.35
N SER A 29 -27.18 90.67 28.39
CA SER A 29 -27.64 92.02 28.05
C SER A 29 -28.57 92.63 29.09
N GLN A 30 -29.46 91.85 29.70
CA GLN A 30 -30.49 92.36 30.62
C GLN A 30 -29.99 92.48 32.07
N SER A 31 -29.10 91.59 32.50
CA SER A 31 -28.66 91.51 33.91
C SER A 31 -27.15 91.43 34.10
N GLY A 32 -26.36 91.40 33.02
CA GLY A 32 -24.92 91.19 33.11
C GLY A 32 -24.53 89.82 33.65
N LEU A 33 -25.44 88.84 33.61
CA LEU A 33 -25.24 87.49 34.15
C LEU A 33 -24.57 86.59 33.09
N PRO A 34 -23.30 86.16 33.29
CA PRO A 34 -22.59 85.36 32.30
C PRO A 34 -22.96 83.88 32.44
N LEU A 35 -23.96 83.42 31.68
CA LEU A 35 -24.45 82.03 31.75
C LEU A 35 -23.48 81.00 31.13
N GLU A 36 -22.31 81.41 30.62
CA GLU A 36 -21.24 80.51 30.19
C GLU A 36 -20.46 79.87 31.36
N PHE A 37 -20.66 80.33 32.60
CA PHE A 37 -20.00 79.78 33.80
C PHE A 37 -20.98 79.10 34.74
N TYR A 38 -20.61 77.92 35.25
CA TYR A 38 -21.45 77.13 36.16
C TYR A 38 -21.98 77.90 37.38
N ARG A 39 -21.21 78.86 37.91
CA ARG A 39 -21.58 79.65 39.11
C ARG A 39 -22.78 80.55 38.90
N SER A 40 -22.98 81.01 37.66
CA SER A 40 -24.10 81.90 37.30
C SER A 40 -25.45 81.20 37.41
N TYR A 41 -25.46 79.87 37.49
CA TYR A 41 -26.66 79.08 37.68
C TYR A 41 -27.01 78.81 39.13
N ASN A 42 -26.18 79.22 40.10
CA ASN A 42 -26.44 78.89 41.49
C ASN A 42 -27.68 79.65 42.00
N SER A 43 -28.74 78.92 42.32
CA SER A 43 -30.05 79.49 42.70
C SER A 43 -30.05 80.24 44.04
N SER A 44 -28.97 80.13 44.83
CA SER A 44 -28.81 80.91 46.05
C SER A 44 -28.45 82.38 45.79
N TRP A 45 -27.92 82.69 44.59
CA TRP A 45 -27.37 84.01 44.26
C TRP A 45 -28.01 84.62 43.02
N HIS A 46 -28.50 83.79 42.10
CA HIS A 46 -29.00 84.21 40.80
C HIS A 46 -30.32 83.50 40.46
N HIS A 47 -31.09 84.12 39.55
CA HIS A 47 -32.35 83.58 39.02
C HIS A 47 -32.22 83.29 37.52
N PRO A 48 -31.35 82.35 37.11
CA PRO A 48 -31.13 82.05 35.69
C PRO A 48 -32.42 81.57 35.00
N GLU A 49 -33.35 80.95 35.72
CA GLU A 49 -34.57 80.34 35.21
C GLU A 49 -35.49 81.31 34.45
N VAL A 50 -35.35 82.61 34.66
CA VAL A 50 -36.16 83.63 33.98
C VAL A 50 -35.82 83.76 32.49
N TYR A 51 -34.62 83.33 32.08
CA TYR A 51 -34.15 83.40 30.70
C TYR A 51 -34.44 82.14 29.89
N PHE A 52 -34.90 81.06 30.54
CA PHE A 52 -35.16 79.78 29.90
C PHE A 52 -36.67 79.50 29.81
N PRO A 53 -37.10 78.66 28.87
CA PRO A 53 -38.44 78.11 28.90
C PRO A 53 -38.64 77.20 30.12
N LYS A 54 -39.89 76.83 30.37
CA LYS A 54 -40.26 75.99 31.52
C LYS A 54 -40.42 74.55 31.08
N ILE A 55 -40.19 73.58 31.98
CA ILE A 55 -40.44 72.16 31.68
C ILE A 55 -41.89 71.85 31.24
N SER A 56 -42.86 72.73 31.56
CA SER A 56 -44.26 72.61 31.12
C SER A 56 -44.50 73.02 29.66
N THR A 57 -43.58 73.74 29.02
CA THR A 57 -43.73 74.13 27.61
C THR A 57 -43.30 73.01 26.65
N ILE A 58 -42.69 71.94 27.18
CA ILE A 58 -42.23 70.80 26.39
C ILE A 58 -43.32 69.72 26.39
N ASP A 59 -43.69 69.26 25.18
CA ASP A 59 -44.63 68.16 25.01
C ASP A 59 -44.03 66.84 25.54
N LEU A 60 -44.61 66.34 26.63
CA LEU A 60 -44.20 65.09 27.28
C LEU A 60 -44.38 63.87 26.38
N SER A 61 -45.22 63.95 25.34
CA SER A 61 -45.38 62.86 24.36
C SER A 61 -44.10 62.61 23.54
N LEU A 62 -43.22 63.60 23.46
CA LEU A 62 -41.94 63.53 22.76
C LEU A 62 -40.79 63.05 23.66
N MET A 63 -41.07 62.85 24.95
CA MET A 63 -40.08 62.54 25.98
C MET A 63 -40.14 61.07 26.42
N LYS A 64 -38.98 60.48 26.67
CA LYS A 64 -38.82 59.11 27.13
C LYS A 64 -39.23 59.01 28.59
N LYS A 65 -39.98 57.95 28.92
CA LYS A 65 -40.39 57.69 30.29
C LYS A 65 -39.22 57.18 31.14
N CYS A 66 -39.06 57.74 32.33
CA CYS A 66 -38.05 57.32 33.30
C CYS A 66 -38.20 55.85 33.68
N SER A 67 -39.44 55.36 33.81
CA SER A 67 -39.74 53.95 34.07
C SER A 67 -39.18 52.96 33.04
N THR A 68 -38.91 53.40 31.80
CA THR A 68 -38.49 52.55 30.68
C THR A 68 -37.10 52.87 30.12
N GLY A 69 -36.51 54.00 30.52
CA GLY A 69 -35.19 54.44 30.07
C GLY A 69 -34.09 54.19 31.09
N ARG A 70 -32.87 54.62 30.75
CA ARG A 70 -31.68 54.55 31.61
C ARG A 70 -31.87 55.12 33.02
N MET A 71 -32.76 56.11 33.22
CA MET A 71 -33.07 56.65 34.55
C MET A 71 -33.70 55.63 35.51
N SER A 72 -34.22 54.51 34.99
CA SER A 72 -34.68 53.37 35.80
C SER A 72 -33.56 52.44 36.26
N PHE A 73 -32.33 52.62 35.81
CA PHE A 73 -31.21 51.73 36.11
C PHE A 73 -30.64 52.03 37.49
N SER A 74 -30.38 50.96 38.23
CA SER A 74 -29.91 51.13 39.60
C SER A 74 -28.47 51.62 39.71
N GLU A 75 -27.65 51.33 38.71
CA GLU A 75 -26.27 51.77 38.66
C GLU A 75 -26.15 53.30 38.62
N ASP A 76 -26.86 53.99 37.73
CA ASP A 76 -26.81 55.45 37.62
C ASP A 76 -27.32 56.14 38.91
N ALA A 77 -28.38 55.60 39.54
CA ALA A 77 -28.89 56.10 40.81
C ALA A 77 -27.90 55.91 41.98
N ASN A 78 -27.21 54.76 42.02
CA ASN A 78 -26.17 54.50 43.02
C ASN A 78 -24.94 55.39 42.83
N ILE A 79 -24.52 55.62 41.58
CA ILE A 79 -23.42 56.54 41.25
C ILE A 79 -23.78 57.96 41.69
N TYR A 80 -24.98 58.42 41.38
CA TYR A 80 -25.46 59.74 41.77
C TYR A 80 -25.44 59.95 43.29
N VAL A 81 -26.04 59.04 44.05
CA VAL A 81 -26.13 59.16 45.51
C VAL A 81 -24.76 59.05 46.16
N ARG A 82 -23.88 58.17 45.66
CA ARG A 82 -22.51 58.03 46.16
C ARG A 82 -21.72 59.33 45.99
N ALA A 83 -21.89 60.02 44.87
CA ALA A 83 -21.16 61.24 44.57
C ALA A 83 -21.74 62.47 45.29
N THR A 84 -23.08 62.60 45.34
CA THR A 84 -23.75 63.83 45.81
C THR A 84 -24.33 63.74 47.21
N GLY A 85 -24.61 62.54 47.71
CA GLY A 85 -25.36 62.32 48.94
C GLY A 85 -26.86 62.66 48.87
N ASP A 86 -27.39 63.01 47.69
CA ASP A 86 -28.79 63.41 47.52
C ASP A 86 -29.74 62.20 47.37
N TYR A 87 -30.21 61.69 48.51
CA TYR A 87 -31.20 60.60 48.54
C TYR A 87 -32.62 61.04 48.10
N ASP A 88 -32.92 62.34 48.14
CA ASP A 88 -34.23 62.85 47.71
C ASP A 88 -34.40 62.82 46.18
N GLY A 89 -33.29 62.70 45.45
CA GLY A 89 -33.25 62.55 44.00
C GLY A 89 -33.47 61.12 43.49
N VAL A 90 -33.63 60.15 44.39
CA VAL A 90 -33.85 58.73 44.06
C VAL A 90 -35.09 58.14 44.74
N VAL A 91 -35.53 56.99 44.26
CA VAL A 91 -36.63 56.21 44.82
C VAL A 91 -36.24 54.73 44.83
N ASN A 92 -36.55 54.02 45.92
CA ASN A 92 -36.33 52.58 46.00
C ASN A 92 -37.53 51.84 45.41
N VAL A 93 -37.32 51.08 44.34
CA VAL A 93 -38.33 50.26 43.68
C VAL A 93 -37.84 48.81 43.71
N SER A 94 -38.54 47.94 44.45
CA SER A 94 -38.23 46.52 44.55
C SER A 94 -36.78 46.20 45.00
N GLY A 95 -36.22 47.02 45.90
CA GLY A 95 -34.86 46.83 46.44
C GLY A 95 -33.75 47.44 45.58
N GLN A 96 -34.10 48.10 44.48
CA GLN A 96 -33.17 48.82 43.61
C GLN A 96 -33.43 50.33 43.69
N LEU A 97 -32.38 51.12 43.95
CA LEU A 97 -32.47 52.58 43.84
C LEU A 97 -32.64 52.95 42.37
N LYS A 98 -33.55 53.88 42.05
CA LYS A 98 -33.79 54.44 40.71
C LYS A 98 -33.88 55.96 40.81
N LEU A 99 -33.60 56.70 39.74
CA LEU A 99 -33.76 58.16 39.75
C LEU A 99 -35.25 58.51 39.91
N LYS A 100 -35.55 59.50 40.77
CA LYS A 100 -36.90 59.94 41.05
C LYS A 100 -37.33 60.98 40.02
N CYS A 101 -38.28 60.60 39.16
CA CYS A 101 -38.77 61.48 38.11
C CYS A 101 -40.13 62.11 38.40
N TRP A 102 -40.27 63.38 38.04
CA TRP A 102 -41.50 64.13 37.98
C TRP A 102 -42.19 63.89 36.62
N ASN A 103 -43.52 63.65 36.65
CA ASN A 103 -44.34 63.24 35.50
C ASN A 103 -43.80 62.02 34.72
N ASP A 104 -43.03 61.15 35.39
CA ASP A 104 -42.33 60.01 34.78
C ASP A 104 -41.40 60.41 33.61
N VAL A 105 -40.95 61.67 33.53
CA VAL A 105 -40.11 62.19 32.42
C VAL A 105 -38.90 62.98 32.91
N TRP A 106 -39.08 63.82 33.93
CA TRP A 106 -38.08 64.80 34.35
C TRP A 106 -37.42 64.42 35.66
N TRP A 107 -36.10 64.28 35.67
CA TRP A 107 -35.34 64.27 36.91
C TRP A 107 -35.06 65.70 37.36
N LEU A 108 -35.42 66.07 38.59
CA LEU A 108 -35.29 67.44 39.09
C LEU A 108 -34.09 67.58 40.04
N SER A 109 -33.23 68.57 39.76
CA SER A 109 -32.14 68.96 40.64
C SER A 109 -32.63 69.43 42.02
N PRO A 110 -31.81 69.34 43.07
CA PRO A 110 -32.17 69.82 44.42
C PRO A 110 -32.66 71.28 44.43
N ALA A 111 -32.09 72.13 43.58
CA ALA A 111 -32.35 73.57 43.51
C ALA A 111 -33.78 73.93 43.11
N CYS A 112 -34.48 73.09 42.35
CA CYS A 112 -35.84 73.38 41.83
C CYS A 112 -36.86 72.27 42.11
N ARG A 113 -36.48 71.20 42.83
CA ARG A 113 -37.35 70.04 43.11
C ARG A 113 -38.65 70.40 43.84
N ASN A 114 -38.61 71.40 44.72
CA ASN A 114 -39.78 71.89 45.45
C ASN A 114 -40.70 72.77 44.59
N THR A 115 -40.20 73.28 43.47
CA THR A 115 -40.94 74.15 42.56
C THR A 115 -40.64 73.74 41.11
N PRO A 116 -41.17 72.60 40.64
CA PRO A 116 -40.77 72.01 39.34
C PRO A 116 -40.86 72.97 38.15
N GLN A 117 -41.77 73.95 38.21
CA GLN A 117 -41.98 74.96 37.17
C GLN A 117 -40.87 76.02 37.08
N SER A 118 -40.00 76.13 38.07
CA SER A 118 -38.79 76.98 38.03
C SER A 118 -37.55 76.23 37.55
N CYS A 119 -37.69 74.94 37.18
CA CYS A 119 -36.58 74.19 36.61
C CYS A 119 -36.37 74.58 35.15
N ILE A 120 -35.12 74.85 34.81
CA ILE A 120 -34.62 74.99 33.45
C ILE A 120 -34.64 73.60 32.80
N PRO A 121 -35.39 73.38 31.70
CA PRO A 121 -35.37 72.12 30.98
C PRO A 121 -33.99 71.90 30.35
N VAL A 122 -33.40 70.75 30.65
CA VAL A 122 -32.18 70.23 30.04
C VAL A 122 -32.51 68.92 29.35
N VAL A 123 -32.62 68.95 28.03
CA VAL A 123 -33.06 67.79 27.24
C VAL A 123 -31.86 67.11 26.60
N SER A 124 -31.67 65.84 26.94
CA SER A 124 -30.68 64.93 26.37
C SER A 124 -31.32 63.95 25.39
N GLY A 125 -30.50 63.28 24.59
CA GLY A 125 -30.92 62.31 23.57
C GLY A 125 -30.53 60.87 23.91
N GLY A 126 -30.76 59.97 22.96
CA GLY A 126 -30.42 58.55 23.06
C GLY A 126 -31.04 57.85 24.28
N ASP A 127 -30.20 57.16 25.05
CA ASP A 127 -30.60 56.56 26.33
C ASP A 127 -30.05 57.37 27.50
N ALA A 128 -30.33 58.68 27.51
CA ALA A 128 -29.85 59.67 28.49
C ALA A 128 -28.32 59.88 28.43
N TRP A 129 -27.86 60.53 27.35
CA TRP A 129 -26.45 60.92 27.21
C TRP A 129 -26.02 61.89 28.31
N ALA A 130 -24.80 61.68 28.82
CA ALA A 130 -24.18 62.36 29.96
C ALA A 130 -25.06 62.46 31.23
N LEU A 131 -26.02 61.55 31.43
CA LEU A 131 -26.93 61.55 32.58
C LEU A 131 -26.19 61.70 33.90
N ALA A 132 -25.26 60.79 34.20
CA ALA A 132 -24.56 60.76 35.48
C ALA A 132 -23.70 62.02 35.72
N GLU A 133 -23.11 62.58 34.67
CA GLU A 133 -22.32 63.81 34.77
C GLU A 133 -23.21 65.01 35.04
N MET A 134 -24.22 65.22 34.20
CA MET A 134 -25.05 66.42 34.24
C MET A 134 -25.88 66.51 35.51
N ILE A 135 -26.47 65.41 35.98
CA ILE A 135 -27.25 65.44 37.23
C ILE A 135 -26.36 65.69 38.45
N GLN A 136 -25.11 65.23 38.44
CA GLN A 136 -24.15 65.52 39.50
C GLN A 136 -23.70 66.98 39.46
N GLN A 137 -23.37 67.51 38.28
CA GLN A 137 -23.02 68.92 38.09
C GLN A 137 -24.14 69.85 38.56
N MET A 138 -25.40 69.56 38.16
CA MET A 138 -26.57 70.31 38.61
C MET A 138 -26.68 70.34 40.14
N SER A 139 -26.41 69.21 40.80
CA SER A 139 -26.50 69.09 42.25
C SER A 139 -25.32 69.74 42.98
N PHE A 140 -24.09 69.53 42.54
CA PHE A 140 -22.90 70.12 43.17
C PHE A 140 -22.90 71.65 43.12
N TYR A 141 -23.46 72.22 42.06
CA TYR A 141 -23.45 73.67 41.83
C TYR A 141 -24.79 74.35 42.07
N ASN A 142 -25.77 73.62 42.62
CA ASN A 142 -27.08 74.14 42.98
C ASN A 142 -27.78 74.84 41.79
N MET A 143 -27.77 74.18 40.63
CA MET A 143 -28.33 74.70 39.38
C MET A 143 -29.82 74.31 39.29
N PRO A 144 -30.77 75.25 39.10
CA PRO A 144 -32.20 74.98 39.06
C PRO A 144 -32.61 74.36 37.72
N MET A 145 -32.18 73.13 37.46
CA MET A 145 -32.36 72.42 36.19
C MET A 145 -33.15 71.11 36.36
N ALA A 146 -33.82 70.71 35.29
CA ALA A 146 -34.51 69.44 35.16
C ALA A 146 -33.95 68.68 33.96
N PHE A 147 -33.41 67.48 34.21
CA PHE A 147 -32.89 66.63 33.17
C PHE A 147 -34.00 65.74 32.61
N GLY A 148 -34.14 65.70 31.28
CA GLY A 148 -35.07 64.83 30.58
C GLY A 148 -34.42 64.22 29.34
N THR A 149 -34.98 63.11 28.86
CA THR A 149 -34.48 62.44 27.65
C THR A 149 -35.57 62.42 26.60
N ALA A 150 -35.29 62.83 25.37
CA ALA A 150 -36.24 62.70 24.27
C ALA A 150 -36.37 61.23 23.82
N ILE A 151 -37.49 60.86 23.19
CA ILE A 151 -37.74 59.47 22.75
C ILE A 151 -36.71 58.98 21.73
N ASN A 152 -36.26 59.87 20.85
CA ASN A 152 -35.26 59.57 19.82
C ASN A 152 -34.50 60.84 19.42
N THR A 153 -33.44 60.69 18.62
CA THR A 153 -32.55 61.78 18.20
C THR A 153 -33.27 62.89 17.41
N SER A 154 -34.30 62.55 16.63
CA SER A 154 -35.09 63.54 15.90
C SER A 154 -35.88 64.43 16.85
N MET A 155 -36.53 63.84 17.86
CA MET A 155 -37.27 64.59 18.87
C MET A 155 -36.34 65.40 19.78
N TYR A 156 -35.19 64.83 20.13
CA TYR A 156 -34.13 65.56 20.86
C TYR A 156 -33.73 66.84 20.12
N SER A 157 -33.48 66.75 18.82
CA SER A 157 -33.10 67.91 18.00
C SER A 157 -34.25 68.92 17.92
N SER A 158 -35.47 68.48 17.62
CA SER A 158 -36.62 69.39 17.48
C SER A 158 -37.01 70.08 18.78
N ILE A 159 -36.97 69.36 19.91
CA ILE A 159 -37.26 69.93 21.23
C ILE A 159 -36.22 70.99 21.57
N ASN A 160 -34.92 70.67 21.42
CA ASN A 160 -33.87 71.61 21.79
C ASN A 160 -33.81 72.84 20.87
N VAL A 161 -34.09 72.70 19.57
CA VAL A 161 -34.23 73.84 18.65
C VAL A 161 -35.43 74.71 19.03
N ALA A 162 -36.58 74.12 19.36
CA ALA A 162 -37.78 74.88 19.72
C ALA A 162 -37.70 75.50 21.14
N ASN A 163 -36.97 74.85 22.04
CA ASN A 163 -36.81 75.29 23.42
C ASN A 163 -35.73 76.38 23.55
N GLU A 164 -34.73 76.43 22.68
CA GLU A 164 -33.65 77.44 22.75
C GLU A 164 -33.04 77.55 24.17
N GLY A 165 -32.94 76.42 24.89
CA GLY A 165 -32.62 76.39 26.32
C GLY A 165 -31.25 75.78 26.63
N ALA A 166 -31.13 75.14 27.78
CA ALA A 166 -29.96 74.32 28.09
C ALA A 166 -30.15 72.89 27.55
N LEU A 167 -29.07 72.27 27.09
CA LEU A 167 -29.10 70.94 26.49
C LEU A 167 -27.83 70.15 26.78
N TYR A 168 -27.91 68.84 26.61
CA TYR A 168 -26.70 68.06 26.34
C TYR A 168 -26.29 68.36 24.90
N ALA A 169 -25.02 68.64 24.64
CA ALA A 169 -24.47 68.66 23.29
C ALA A 169 -23.00 68.21 23.31
N PHE A 170 -22.44 67.99 22.13
CA PHE A 170 -21.04 67.66 21.95
C PHE A 170 -20.47 68.44 20.77
N GLU A 171 -19.17 68.71 20.81
CA GLU A 171 -18.42 69.29 19.72
C GLU A 171 -17.40 68.27 19.21
N PRO A 172 -17.20 68.14 17.90
CA PRO A 172 -17.86 68.91 16.85
C PRO A 172 -19.22 68.29 16.46
N ASP A 173 -20.28 69.11 16.35
CA ASP A 173 -21.64 68.71 15.96
C ASP A 173 -22.32 69.81 15.13
N VAL A 174 -23.19 69.41 14.19
CA VAL A 174 -23.91 70.34 13.29
C VAL A 174 -25.32 70.67 13.73
N THR A 175 -25.89 69.89 14.64
CA THR A 175 -27.32 69.89 14.94
C THR A 175 -27.79 71.25 15.43
N PHE A 176 -26.95 71.92 16.22
CA PHE A 176 -27.28 73.20 16.85
C PHE A 176 -26.38 74.36 16.42
N ILE A 177 -25.57 74.20 15.35
CA ILE A 177 -24.65 75.27 14.89
C ILE A 177 -25.38 76.60 14.65
N ALA A 178 -26.62 76.56 14.16
CA ALA A 178 -27.41 77.76 13.90
C ALA A 178 -27.78 78.54 15.19
N GLN A 179 -27.86 77.85 16.33
CA GLN A 179 -28.21 78.40 17.64
C GLN A 179 -26.98 78.81 18.45
N GLN A 180 -25.77 78.62 17.91
CA GLN A 180 -24.48 78.96 18.53
C GLN A 180 -24.40 78.55 20.02
N PRO A 181 -24.56 77.25 20.33
CA PRO A 181 -24.52 76.77 21.69
C PRO A 181 -23.11 76.95 22.27
N GLU A 182 -23.04 77.42 23.52
CA GLU A 182 -21.79 77.56 24.27
C GLU A 182 -21.76 76.54 25.41
N ILE A 183 -20.62 75.86 25.58
CA ILE A 183 -20.46 74.91 26.69
C ILE A 183 -20.39 75.64 28.03
N ILE A 184 -21.13 75.16 29.02
CA ILE A 184 -21.04 75.67 30.39
C ILE A 184 -19.69 75.25 30.97
N ARG A 185 -18.88 76.25 31.32
CA ARG A 185 -17.51 76.05 31.81
C ARG A 185 -17.53 75.63 33.26
N PHE A 186 -17.36 74.33 33.53
CA PHE A 186 -17.10 73.78 34.86
C PHE A 186 -15.60 73.86 35.23
N PRO A 187 -15.22 73.65 36.50
CA PRO A 187 -13.80 73.57 36.88
C PRO A 187 -13.06 72.49 36.08
N LYS A 188 -11.75 72.66 35.88
CA LYS A 188 -10.93 71.74 35.07
C LYS A 188 -11.10 70.29 35.53
N ASN A 189 -11.14 69.37 34.56
CA ASN A 189 -11.30 67.95 34.78
C ASN A 189 -10.36 67.42 35.88
N ASN A 190 -10.93 66.70 36.84
CA ASN A 190 -10.22 65.92 37.83
C ASN A 190 -10.35 64.42 37.51
N ALA A 191 -9.37 63.87 36.80
CA ALA A 191 -9.38 62.46 36.39
C ALA A 191 -9.51 61.49 37.58
N GLY A 192 -9.01 61.84 38.77
CA GLY A 192 -9.12 61.00 39.97
C GLY A 192 -10.55 60.87 40.47
N GLU A 193 -11.33 61.96 40.41
CA GLU A 193 -12.77 61.96 40.74
C GLU A 193 -13.57 61.17 39.70
N TYR A 194 -13.26 61.37 38.41
CA TYR A 194 -13.94 60.67 37.31
C TYR A 194 -13.79 59.15 37.39
N ILE A 195 -12.60 58.64 37.76
CA ILE A 195 -12.37 57.19 37.97
C ILE A 195 -13.24 56.64 39.12
N GLN A 196 -13.58 57.48 40.09
CA GLN A 196 -14.41 57.10 41.24
C GLN A 196 -15.92 57.29 40.98
N GLY A 197 -16.30 57.75 39.77
CA GLY A 197 -17.69 58.05 39.41
C GLY A 197 -18.20 59.38 39.95
N ILE A 198 -17.30 60.31 40.30
CA ILE A 198 -17.62 61.67 40.75
C ILE A 198 -17.36 62.63 39.58
N TYR A 199 -18.41 63.28 39.12
CA TYR A 199 -18.43 64.06 37.88
C TYR A 199 -18.70 65.55 38.15
N GLY A 200 -18.09 66.12 39.20
CA GLY A 200 -18.28 67.53 39.54
C GLY A 200 -17.47 68.50 38.68
N THR A 201 -16.37 68.06 38.10
CA THR A 201 -15.54 68.88 37.20
C THR A 201 -15.94 68.67 35.74
N ALA A 202 -15.43 69.51 34.82
CA ALA A 202 -15.66 69.36 33.38
C ALA A 202 -15.15 68.01 32.87
N SER A 203 -15.83 67.43 31.87
CA SER A 203 -15.33 66.22 31.21
C SER A 203 -13.97 66.47 30.54
N ALA A 204 -13.13 65.43 30.51
CA ALA A 204 -11.90 65.49 29.75
C ALA A 204 -12.22 65.44 28.25
N GLY A 205 -11.48 66.21 27.44
CA GLY A 205 -11.55 66.08 25.99
C GLY A 205 -11.35 64.63 25.58
N THR A 206 -12.26 64.12 24.75
CA THR A 206 -12.19 62.76 24.23
C THR A 206 -11.37 62.77 22.96
N ILE A 207 -10.23 62.09 22.96
CA ILE A 207 -9.47 61.88 21.73
C ILE A 207 -10.31 61.01 20.80
N LEU A 208 -10.78 61.61 19.71
CA LEU A 208 -11.57 60.89 18.72
C LEU A 208 -10.61 60.08 17.85
N GLY A 209 -10.73 58.75 17.95
CA GLY A 209 -9.80 57.81 17.33
C GLY A 209 -10.39 57.09 16.11
N ASN A 210 -9.53 56.78 15.15
CA ASN A 210 -9.88 55.89 14.04
C ASN A 210 -9.76 54.43 14.47
N TRP A 211 -10.83 53.67 14.34
CA TRP A 211 -10.86 52.24 14.64
C TRP A 211 -11.00 51.44 13.36
N TYR A 212 -10.29 50.32 13.29
CA TYR A 212 -10.34 49.45 12.13
C TYR A 212 -10.41 47.98 12.51
N PHE A 213 -10.97 47.18 11.60
CA PHE A 213 -10.98 45.73 11.73
C PHE A 213 -9.55 45.18 11.69
N LYS A 214 -9.18 44.28 12.61
CA LYS A 214 -7.80 43.78 12.78
C LYS A 214 -7.10 43.37 11.48
N ASP A 215 -7.81 42.75 10.54
CA ASP A 215 -7.25 42.27 9.28
C ASP A 215 -7.43 43.24 8.10
N LEU A 216 -7.86 44.49 8.33
CA LEU A 216 -8.01 45.50 7.28
C LEU A 216 -6.71 45.72 6.51
N LYS A 217 -5.56 45.67 7.19
CA LYS A 217 -4.24 45.78 6.54
C LYS A 217 -4.04 44.70 5.47
N THR A 218 -4.59 43.52 5.70
CA THR A 218 -4.51 42.37 4.81
C THR A 218 -5.54 42.45 3.68
N VAL A 219 -6.78 42.83 4.02
CA VAL A 219 -7.90 42.88 3.06
C VAL A 219 -7.84 44.12 2.16
N ALA A 220 -7.47 45.28 2.72
CA ALA A 220 -7.48 46.57 2.07
C ALA A 220 -6.34 47.46 2.60
N ASP A 221 -5.10 47.08 2.31
CA ASP A 221 -3.86 47.82 2.58
C ASP A 221 -3.93 49.32 2.24
N ARG A 222 -4.47 49.69 1.08
CA ARG A 222 -4.60 51.10 0.67
C ARG A 222 -5.53 51.88 1.58
N ALA A 223 -6.65 51.27 1.99
CA ALA A 223 -7.57 51.87 2.94
C ALA A 223 -6.93 51.98 4.33
N HIS A 224 -6.16 50.97 4.76
CA HIS A 224 -5.41 51.03 6.00
C HIS A 224 -4.38 52.18 6.00
N ILE A 225 -3.61 52.35 4.91
CA ILE A 225 -2.63 53.44 4.81
C ILE A 225 -3.33 54.80 4.77
N LEU A 226 -4.42 54.92 4.01
CA LEU A 226 -5.23 56.13 3.96
C LEU A 226 -5.74 56.51 5.35
N LEU A 227 -6.30 55.58 6.10
CA LEU A 227 -6.78 55.80 7.47
C LEU A 227 -5.65 56.15 8.43
N SER A 228 -4.43 55.60 8.23
CA SER A 228 -3.28 55.93 9.08
C SER A 228 -2.74 57.33 8.83
N ASN A 229 -2.92 57.85 7.62
CA ASN A 229 -2.54 59.20 7.24
C ASN A 229 -3.66 60.21 7.49
N TYR A 230 -4.91 59.75 7.66
CA TYR A 230 -6.08 60.58 7.92
C TYR A 230 -5.92 61.33 9.23
N LYS A 231 -5.77 62.65 9.11
CA LYS A 231 -5.69 63.57 10.24
C LYS A 231 -6.43 64.86 9.90
N LEU A 232 -7.47 65.16 10.65
CA LEU A 232 -8.24 66.39 10.61
C LEU A 232 -7.91 67.24 11.83
N SER A 233 -7.60 68.52 11.60
CA SER A 233 -7.60 69.50 12.68
C SER A 233 -9.02 69.94 13.03
N GLN A 234 -9.20 70.57 14.19
CA GLN A 234 -10.47 71.17 14.61
C GLN A 234 -11.04 72.11 13.53
N ASP A 235 -10.20 72.97 12.93
CA ASP A 235 -10.63 73.88 11.85
C ASP A 235 -11.13 73.14 10.61
N ASN A 236 -10.52 72.00 10.29
CA ASN A 236 -10.88 71.22 9.12
C ASN A 236 -12.21 70.49 9.32
N ILE A 237 -12.45 69.92 10.51
CA ILE A 237 -13.73 69.29 10.82
C ILE A 237 -14.84 70.35 10.92
N ASN A 238 -14.58 71.49 11.57
CA ASN A 238 -15.54 72.60 11.64
C ASN A 238 -15.85 73.16 10.24
N GLY A 239 -14.84 73.27 9.37
CA GLY A 239 -15.04 73.66 7.98
C GLY A 239 -15.86 72.63 7.18
N MET A 240 -15.66 71.33 7.44
CA MET A 240 -16.44 70.25 6.82
C MET A 240 -17.89 70.27 7.26
N LEU A 241 -18.12 70.45 8.56
CA LEU A 241 -19.44 70.58 9.15
C LEU A 241 -20.16 71.84 8.65
N GLY A 242 -19.46 72.97 8.52
CA GLY A 242 -19.99 74.17 7.88
C GLY A 242 -20.37 73.96 6.42
N ASP A 243 -19.56 73.23 5.65
CA ASP A 243 -19.89 72.87 4.27
C ASP A 243 -21.14 71.97 4.22
N VAL A 244 -21.31 71.01 5.16
CA VAL A 244 -22.53 70.18 5.28
C VAL A 244 -23.76 71.02 5.58
N VAL A 245 -23.69 71.93 6.54
CA VAL A 245 -24.80 72.83 6.89
C VAL A 245 -25.17 73.76 5.72
N SER A 246 -24.17 74.27 4.99
CA SER A 246 -24.38 75.19 3.87
C SER A 246 -25.08 74.59 2.64
N VAL A 247 -25.18 73.26 2.56
CA VAL A 247 -25.84 72.56 1.44
C VAL A 247 -27.35 72.41 1.67
N GLY A 248 -27.84 72.55 2.91
CA GLY A 248 -29.26 72.79 3.20
C GLY A 248 -30.22 71.59 3.15
N ASP A 249 -29.80 70.39 2.76
CA ASP A 249 -30.73 69.27 2.47
C ASP A 249 -30.44 67.95 3.24
N ASN A 250 -29.75 68.01 4.39
CA ASN A 250 -29.22 66.81 5.07
C ASN A 250 -28.33 65.92 4.16
N ASP A 251 -27.90 66.40 3.00
CA ASP A 251 -27.00 65.68 2.11
C ASP A 251 -25.55 65.81 2.59
N HIS A 252 -25.22 64.97 3.56
CA HIS A 252 -23.88 64.88 4.12
C HIS A 252 -22.83 64.51 3.04
N TRP A 253 -23.23 63.83 1.96
CA TRP A 253 -22.33 63.48 0.86
C TRP A 253 -21.96 64.69 0.02
N ALA A 254 -22.92 65.57 -0.28
CA ALA A 254 -22.65 66.81 -1.01
C ALA A 254 -21.76 67.77 -0.21
N GLY A 255 -21.98 67.89 1.11
CA GLY A 255 -21.12 68.65 2.02
C GLY A 255 -19.70 68.09 2.09
N ALA A 256 -19.56 66.77 2.29
CA ALA A 256 -18.26 66.10 2.28
C ALA A 256 -17.54 66.24 0.93
N CYS A 257 -18.27 66.13 -0.19
CA CYS A 257 -17.71 66.29 -1.54
C CYS A 257 -17.20 67.72 -1.76
N ARG A 258 -17.97 68.74 -1.36
CA ARG A 258 -17.55 70.15 -1.40
C ARG A 258 -16.27 70.36 -0.59
N TRP A 259 -16.23 69.82 0.62
CA TRP A 259 -15.06 69.91 1.48
C TRP A 259 -13.84 69.21 0.87
N LEU A 260 -14.02 68.02 0.28
CA LEU A 260 -12.95 67.31 -0.44
C LEU A 260 -12.43 68.15 -1.61
N ILE A 261 -13.30 68.73 -2.43
CA ILE A 261 -12.86 69.57 -3.55
C ILE A 261 -12.04 70.77 -3.05
N LYS A 262 -12.49 71.44 -1.99
CA LYS A 262 -11.82 72.59 -1.37
C LYS A 262 -10.47 72.22 -0.75
N ASN A 263 -10.39 71.06 -0.12
CA ASN A 263 -9.23 70.63 0.67
C ASN A 263 -8.36 69.58 -0.05
N ARG A 264 -8.30 69.65 -1.39
CA ARG A 264 -7.59 68.68 -2.24
C ARG A 264 -6.14 68.42 -1.82
N ASN A 265 -5.42 69.45 -1.43
CA ASN A 265 -4.00 69.31 -1.04
C ASN A 265 -3.84 68.55 0.28
N LEU A 266 -4.81 68.69 1.20
CA LEU A 266 -4.81 68.03 2.49
C LEU A 266 -4.98 66.51 2.32
N TRP A 267 -6.09 66.06 1.74
CA TRP A 267 -6.37 64.63 1.67
C TRP A 267 -5.59 63.88 0.59
N ARG A 268 -5.04 64.58 -0.41
CA ARG A 268 -4.12 63.94 -1.38
C ARG A 268 -2.89 63.35 -0.71
N SER A 269 -2.40 64.00 0.35
CA SER A 269 -1.28 63.48 1.14
C SER A 269 -1.63 62.18 1.88
N TRP A 270 -2.93 61.90 2.09
CA TRP A 270 -3.37 60.69 2.75
C TRP A 270 -3.41 59.49 1.83
N ILE A 271 -3.59 59.71 0.52
CA ILE A 271 -3.71 58.63 -0.46
C ILE A 271 -2.32 58.03 -0.74
N PRO A 272 -2.11 56.73 -0.48
CA PRO A 272 -0.88 56.06 -0.87
C PRO A 272 -0.73 55.98 -2.39
N ASP A 273 0.51 56.04 -2.86
CA ASP A 273 0.84 55.76 -4.27
C ASP A 273 0.28 54.38 -4.66
N SER A 274 -0.48 54.33 -5.76
CA SER A 274 -1.12 53.10 -6.25
C SER A 274 -0.11 52.02 -6.65
N THR A 275 1.15 52.41 -6.83
CA THR A 275 2.26 51.51 -7.17
C THR A 275 3.09 51.09 -5.97
N THR A 276 2.66 51.42 -4.73
CA THR A 276 3.26 50.92 -3.48
C THR A 276 2.53 49.65 -3.06
N CYS A 277 2.97 48.50 -3.56
CA CYS A 277 2.29 47.23 -3.29
C CYS A 277 2.63 46.67 -1.90
N SER A 278 1.61 46.27 -1.15
CA SER A 278 1.77 45.58 0.14
C SER A 278 2.21 44.12 0.00
N GLN A 279 2.45 43.46 1.13
CA GLN A 279 2.84 42.06 1.16
C GLN A 279 1.77 41.17 0.49
N GLY A 280 2.24 40.28 -0.38
CA GLY A 280 1.39 39.40 -1.18
C GLY A 280 0.80 40.03 -2.45
N LYS A 281 0.99 41.33 -2.67
CA LYS A 281 0.65 41.98 -3.93
C LYS A 281 1.90 42.23 -4.79
N GLY A 282 1.68 42.46 -6.07
CA GLY A 282 2.69 42.93 -6.99
C GLY A 282 2.14 43.90 -8.02
N LEU A 283 3.06 44.65 -8.63
CA LEU A 283 2.78 45.67 -9.64
C LEU A 283 2.00 45.12 -10.84
N VAL A 284 1.02 45.89 -11.31
CA VAL A 284 0.29 45.62 -12.55
C VAL A 284 0.22 46.82 -13.49
N ASP A 285 0.23 46.55 -14.79
CA ASP A 285 -0.01 47.54 -15.84
C ASP A 285 -1.49 47.94 -15.95
N SER A 286 -1.80 48.85 -16.87
CA SER A 286 -3.18 49.32 -17.11
C SER A 286 -4.14 48.24 -17.64
N ALA A 287 -3.61 47.17 -18.24
CA ALA A 287 -4.39 46.00 -18.64
C ALA A 287 -4.56 44.99 -17.49
N GLY A 288 -3.89 45.21 -16.36
CA GLY A 288 -3.93 44.34 -15.19
C GLY A 288 -2.96 43.16 -15.25
N HIS A 289 -1.97 43.16 -16.15
CA HIS A 289 -0.89 42.18 -16.21
C HIS A 289 0.21 42.51 -15.20
N LEU A 290 0.80 41.47 -14.61
CA LEU A 290 1.90 41.62 -13.66
C LEU A 290 3.16 42.12 -14.35
N VAL A 291 3.74 43.20 -13.83
CA VAL A 291 4.99 43.80 -14.30
C VAL A 291 6.04 43.77 -13.20
N GLU A 292 7.31 43.72 -13.57
CA GLU A 292 8.42 43.72 -12.61
C GLU A 292 8.94 45.14 -12.32
N ASN A 293 8.69 46.08 -13.24
CA ASN A 293 9.19 47.45 -13.15
C ASN A 293 8.06 48.44 -12.80
N ARG A 294 8.28 49.26 -11.76
CA ARG A 294 7.30 50.25 -11.28
C ARG A 294 6.95 51.31 -12.32
N SER A 295 7.84 51.61 -13.26
CA SER A 295 7.57 52.56 -14.36
C SER A 295 6.42 52.12 -15.27
N GLN A 296 6.13 50.82 -15.34
CA GLN A 296 5.06 50.24 -16.16
C GLN A 296 3.78 50.00 -15.35
N ALA A 297 3.82 50.26 -14.05
CA ALA A 297 2.76 49.92 -13.12
C ALA A 297 1.80 51.08 -12.89
N VAL A 298 0.52 50.78 -12.77
CA VAL A 298 -0.52 51.75 -12.38
C VAL A 298 -1.26 51.34 -11.12
N ASP A 299 -1.22 50.06 -10.73
CA ASP A 299 -1.89 49.52 -9.54
C ASP A 299 -1.19 48.25 -9.02
N CYS A 300 -1.77 47.61 -8.00
CA CYS A 300 -1.27 46.38 -7.39
C CYS A 300 -2.34 45.27 -7.35
N LYS A 301 -1.97 44.03 -7.72
CA LYS A 301 -2.82 42.84 -7.56
C LYS A 301 -2.13 41.75 -6.73
N VAL A 302 -2.92 40.86 -6.13
CA VAL A 302 -2.39 39.70 -5.40
C VAL A 302 -1.57 38.82 -6.34
N CYS A 303 -0.38 38.39 -5.89
CA CYS A 303 0.43 37.47 -6.66
C CYS A 303 -0.28 36.12 -6.78
N PRO A 304 -0.55 35.65 -8.01
CA PRO A 304 -1.17 34.35 -8.21
C PRO A 304 -0.21 33.24 -7.78
N VAL A 305 -0.76 32.06 -7.55
CA VAL A 305 0.01 30.82 -7.33
C VAL A 305 1.08 30.63 -8.42
N GLY A 306 2.22 30.07 -8.05
CA GLY A 306 3.41 29.97 -8.89
C GLY A 306 4.26 31.25 -8.92
N ARG A 307 3.84 32.34 -8.29
CA ARG A 307 4.64 33.58 -8.14
C ARG A 307 4.76 33.98 -6.67
N ALA A 308 5.90 34.58 -6.33
CA ALA A 308 6.14 35.19 -5.02
C ALA A 308 6.15 36.72 -5.10
N SER A 309 5.63 37.36 -4.06
CA SER A 309 5.65 38.82 -3.87
C SER A 309 7.01 39.25 -3.33
N ILE A 310 7.88 39.73 -4.22
CA ILE A 310 9.27 40.12 -3.91
C ILE A 310 9.33 41.63 -3.67
N ALA A 311 10.06 42.04 -2.64
CA ALA A 311 10.26 43.44 -2.32
C ALA A 311 11.26 44.11 -3.27
N MET A 312 10.97 45.35 -3.65
CA MET A 312 11.80 46.21 -4.47
C MET A 312 11.76 47.63 -3.89
N THR A 313 12.86 48.37 -3.94
CA THR A 313 12.89 49.78 -3.54
C THR A 313 13.43 50.60 -4.70
N ASP A 314 12.73 51.68 -5.04
CA ASP A 314 13.14 52.63 -6.07
C ASP A 314 13.08 54.06 -5.57
N GLY A 315 13.25 55.04 -6.46
CA GLY A 315 13.20 56.47 -6.13
C GLY A 315 11.86 56.94 -5.56
N LYS A 316 10.80 56.13 -5.63
CA LYS A 316 9.48 56.39 -5.03
C LYS A 316 9.23 55.58 -3.74
N GLY A 317 10.25 54.90 -3.22
CA GLY A 317 10.19 54.12 -1.98
C GLY A 317 9.95 52.61 -2.18
N PRO A 318 9.60 51.88 -1.13
CA PRO A 318 9.43 50.42 -1.17
C PRO A 318 8.15 50.04 -1.93
N THR A 319 8.22 49.01 -2.75
CA THR A 319 7.11 48.37 -3.46
C THR A 319 7.39 46.86 -3.59
N ARG A 320 6.50 46.11 -4.24
CA ARG A 320 6.65 44.68 -4.46
C ARG A 320 6.18 44.28 -5.86
N PHE A 321 6.79 43.27 -6.44
CA PHE A 321 6.39 42.70 -7.74
C PHE A 321 6.26 41.18 -7.66
N CYS A 322 5.51 40.58 -8.57
CA CYS A 322 5.27 39.13 -8.56
C CYS A 322 6.25 38.40 -9.47
N LEU A 323 7.27 37.80 -8.87
CA LEU A 323 8.28 37.03 -9.58
C LEU A 323 7.85 35.57 -9.72
N GLN A 324 8.03 34.98 -10.90
CA GLN A 324 7.80 33.54 -11.09
C GLN A 324 8.74 32.71 -10.22
N CYS A 325 8.20 31.65 -9.62
CA CYS A 325 9.03 30.71 -8.90
C CYS A 325 10.03 30.06 -9.86
N PRO A 326 11.35 30.14 -9.59
CA PRO A 326 12.33 29.50 -10.44
C PRO A 326 12.19 27.97 -10.39
N LYS A 327 12.81 27.29 -11.35
CA LYS A 327 12.87 25.83 -11.36
C LYS A 327 13.36 25.30 -10.01
N GLY A 328 12.76 24.20 -9.57
CA GLY A 328 13.00 23.62 -8.26
C GLY A 328 12.29 24.31 -7.10
N LYS A 329 11.55 25.40 -7.33
CA LYS A 329 10.67 26.00 -6.32
C LYS A 329 9.22 25.98 -6.80
N SER A 330 8.28 26.04 -5.85
CA SER A 330 6.86 26.19 -6.11
C SER A 330 6.20 27.13 -5.13
N GLN A 331 5.04 27.66 -5.49
CA GLN A 331 4.20 28.39 -4.56
C GLN A 331 2.72 28.06 -4.79
N GLY A 332 2.11 27.36 -3.84
CA GLY A 332 0.74 26.85 -3.94
C GLY A 332 -0.34 27.77 -3.37
N LEU A 333 0.05 28.82 -2.64
CA LEU A 333 -0.88 29.78 -2.05
C LEU A 333 -0.71 31.16 -2.70
N PRO A 334 -1.83 31.88 -2.97
CA PRO A 334 -1.76 33.23 -3.50
C PRO A 334 -1.20 34.20 -2.45
N GLY A 335 -0.47 35.21 -2.90
CA GLY A 335 0.04 36.28 -2.03
C GLY A 335 1.20 35.90 -1.12
N GLU A 336 1.87 34.78 -1.37
CA GLU A 336 3.05 34.39 -0.62
C GLU A 336 4.29 35.21 -1.00
N GLN A 337 5.20 35.36 -0.05
CA GLN A 337 6.35 36.25 -0.18
C GLN A 337 7.60 35.55 -0.71
N GLU A 338 7.64 34.24 -0.62
CA GLU A 338 8.78 33.43 -1.03
C GLU A 338 8.31 32.20 -1.80
N CYS A 339 9.09 31.78 -2.78
CA CYS A 339 8.89 30.49 -3.42
C CYS A 339 9.53 29.41 -2.56
N VAL A 340 8.76 28.40 -2.19
CA VAL A 340 9.22 27.30 -1.34
C VAL A 340 10.00 26.32 -2.21
N PRO A 341 11.23 25.93 -1.83
CA PRO A 341 11.96 24.90 -2.55
C PRO A 341 11.20 23.57 -2.49
N CYS A 342 11.16 22.86 -3.61
CA CYS A 342 10.62 21.52 -3.67
C CYS A 342 11.33 20.66 -2.63
N LEU A 343 10.55 19.97 -1.80
CA LEU A 343 11.08 19.06 -0.80
C LEU A 343 11.76 17.88 -1.49
N ILE A 344 12.61 17.17 -0.76
CA ILE A 344 13.19 15.91 -1.22
C ILE A 344 12.10 14.98 -1.74
N GLY A 345 12.38 14.24 -2.80
CA GLY A 345 11.41 13.42 -3.53
C GLY A 345 10.44 14.20 -4.42
N SER A 346 10.59 15.51 -4.54
CA SER A 346 9.79 16.33 -5.45
C SER A 346 10.65 17.31 -6.25
N TYR A 347 10.15 17.71 -7.41
CA TYR A 347 10.85 18.60 -8.33
C TYR A 347 9.91 19.56 -9.03
N SER A 348 10.48 20.62 -9.62
CA SER A 348 9.76 21.60 -10.43
C SER A 348 10.60 21.90 -11.67
N ALA A 349 10.24 21.30 -12.80
CA ALA A 349 10.99 21.45 -14.06
C ALA A 349 10.72 22.77 -14.77
N VAL A 350 9.58 23.39 -14.49
CA VAL A 350 9.12 24.61 -15.13
C VAL A 350 9.08 25.77 -14.14
N PRO A 351 9.47 26.99 -14.56
CA PRO A 351 9.24 28.18 -13.75
C PRO A 351 7.74 28.43 -13.58
N GLY A 352 7.35 29.06 -12.49
CA GLY A 352 5.94 29.36 -12.21
C GLY A 352 5.13 28.18 -11.66
N SER A 353 5.78 27.10 -11.20
CA SER A 353 5.07 25.92 -10.69
C SER A 353 4.26 26.24 -9.43
N MET A 354 2.97 25.87 -9.46
CA MET A 354 2.06 26.03 -8.31
C MET A 354 2.28 24.92 -7.27
N ALA A 355 2.77 23.76 -7.69
CA ALA A 355 3.11 22.65 -6.82
C ALA A 355 4.33 21.92 -7.36
N CYS A 356 5.11 21.30 -6.47
CA CYS A 356 6.18 20.40 -6.88
C CYS A 356 5.61 19.06 -7.29
N SER A 357 6.06 18.53 -8.43
CA SER A 357 5.72 17.19 -8.88
C SER A 357 6.55 16.17 -8.11
N LEU A 358 5.93 15.06 -7.68
CA LEU A 358 6.68 13.96 -7.08
C LEU A 358 7.59 13.32 -8.13
N CYS A 359 8.75 12.82 -7.70
CA CYS A 359 9.58 11.98 -8.55
C CYS A 359 8.79 10.74 -8.97
N ALA A 360 8.73 10.48 -10.27
CA ALA A 360 8.07 9.31 -10.81
C ALA A 360 8.73 8.03 -10.31
N VAL A 361 8.00 6.91 -10.38
CA VAL A 361 8.54 5.59 -10.02
C VAL A 361 9.82 5.32 -10.83
N GLY A 362 10.88 4.89 -10.14
CA GLY A 362 12.21 4.69 -10.75
C GLY A 362 13.08 5.94 -10.78
N SER A 363 12.66 7.04 -10.14
CA SER A 363 13.45 8.25 -9.94
C SER A 363 13.35 8.78 -8.51
N TYR A 364 14.40 9.44 -8.03
CA TYR A 364 14.48 9.99 -6.69
C TYR A 364 14.98 11.43 -6.71
N GLY A 365 14.66 12.17 -5.65
CA GLY A 365 15.09 13.54 -5.44
C GLY A 365 15.81 13.71 -4.11
N SER A 366 17.14 13.67 -4.13
CA SER A 366 17.96 13.71 -2.91
C SER A 366 18.18 15.09 -2.29
N LEU A 367 17.86 16.14 -3.04
CA LEU A 367 18.09 17.52 -2.62
C LEU A 367 16.79 18.31 -2.62
N LYS A 368 16.73 19.31 -1.74
CA LYS A 368 15.69 20.34 -1.84
C LYS A 368 15.97 21.21 -3.06
N GLY A 369 14.93 21.70 -3.72
CA GLY A 369 15.11 22.63 -4.84
C GLY A 369 15.39 21.97 -6.19
N LEU A 370 15.04 20.69 -6.38
CA LEU A 370 15.37 19.97 -7.62
C LEU A 370 14.54 20.42 -8.82
N SER A 371 15.20 20.66 -9.93
CA SER A 371 14.55 20.93 -11.24
C SER A 371 14.24 19.66 -12.03
N ALA A 372 14.86 18.53 -11.67
CA ALA A 372 14.61 17.20 -12.22
C ALA A 372 14.98 16.14 -11.18
N CYS A 373 14.35 14.98 -11.25
CA CYS A 373 14.71 13.84 -10.40
C CYS A 373 15.85 13.03 -11.04
N SER A 374 16.68 12.43 -10.19
CA SER A 374 17.71 11.49 -10.60
C SER A 374 17.07 10.12 -10.85
N VAL A 375 17.36 9.49 -11.97
CA VAL A 375 16.89 8.13 -12.27
C VAL A 375 17.69 7.09 -11.47
N CYS A 376 17.06 5.97 -11.13
CA CYS A 376 17.69 4.85 -10.41
C CYS A 376 18.71 4.05 -11.26
N GLY A 377 19.03 4.48 -12.50
CA GLY A 377 19.93 3.81 -13.46
C GLY A 377 20.70 4.80 -14.36
N ASN A 378 21.72 4.31 -15.08
CA ASN A 378 22.73 5.05 -15.84
C ASN A 378 22.75 4.82 -17.39
N GLY A 379 21.70 4.27 -18.01
CA GLY A 379 21.51 3.93 -19.44
C GLY A 379 21.48 2.44 -19.91
N THR A 380 21.70 1.41 -19.07
CA THR A 380 21.88 -0.02 -19.45
C THR A 380 20.61 -0.92 -19.41
N ILE A 381 20.65 -2.13 -19.99
CA ILE A 381 19.51 -3.09 -20.05
C ILE A 381 19.05 -3.55 -18.65
N SER A 382 20.00 -3.73 -17.73
CA SER A 382 19.82 -3.99 -16.29
C SER A 382 18.91 -2.95 -15.61
N GLU A 383 18.78 -1.76 -16.19
CA GLU A 383 18.10 -0.63 -15.53
C GLU A 383 16.63 -0.48 -15.86
N LYS A 384 16.13 -1.08 -16.95
CA LYS A 384 14.68 -1.22 -17.13
C LYS A 384 14.05 -2.08 -16.03
N LEU A 385 14.88 -2.80 -15.29
CA LEU A 385 14.53 -3.66 -14.17
C LEU A 385 14.72 -2.98 -12.81
N ARG A 386 15.18 -1.71 -12.75
CA ARG A 386 15.26 -0.93 -11.50
C ARG A 386 14.03 -0.03 -11.34
N SER A 387 13.56 0.11 -10.10
CA SER A 387 12.38 0.89 -9.73
C SER A 387 12.53 1.43 -8.31
N THR A 388 11.77 2.47 -7.96
CA THR A 388 11.70 2.94 -6.57
C THR A 388 10.68 2.14 -5.78
N ASN A 389 11.11 1.49 -4.71
CA ASN A 389 10.26 0.60 -3.92
C ASN A 389 10.35 0.95 -2.42
N LYS A 390 9.27 0.66 -1.69
CA LYS A 390 9.21 0.79 -0.23
C LYS A 390 8.47 -0.39 0.37
N ALA A 391 8.99 -0.88 1.50
CA ALA A 391 8.30 -1.88 2.32
C ALA A 391 7.10 -1.25 3.03
N ILE A 392 5.93 -1.89 2.91
CA ILE A 392 4.71 -1.57 3.63
C ILE A 392 4.23 -2.82 4.39
N MET A 393 3.55 -2.63 5.52
CA MET A 393 2.95 -3.76 6.25
C MET A 393 1.49 -3.94 5.81
N VAL A 394 1.16 -5.10 5.23
CA VAL A 394 -0.20 -5.47 4.83
C VAL A 394 -0.57 -6.75 5.59
N GLN A 395 -1.60 -6.68 6.43
CA GLN A 395 -2.09 -7.83 7.22
C GLN A 395 -1.03 -8.52 8.10
N GLY A 396 0.00 -7.79 8.53
CA GLY A 396 1.09 -8.33 9.36
C GLY A 396 2.28 -8.89 8.55
N GLU A 397 2.21 -8.87 7.23
CA GLU A 397 3.32 -9.25 6.33
C GLU A 397 3.94 -8.00 5.66
N GLU A 398 5.26 -8.04 5.45
CA GLU A 398 6.01 -6.97 4.77
C GLU A 398 5.89 -7.16 3.24
N GLU A 399 5.29 -6.20 2.55
CA GLU A 399 5.14 -6.18 1.08
C GLU A 399 5.90 -4.99 0.47
N TRP A 400 6.66 -5.24 -0.60
CA TRP A 400 7.37 -4.20 -1.33
C TRP A 400 6.53 -3.64 -2.47
N VAL A 401 6.21 -2.33 -2.39
CA VAL A 401 5.41 -1.64 -3.39
C VAL A 401 6.20 -0.54 -4.07
N ALA A 402 5.92 -0.33 -5.35
CA ALA A 402 6.45 0.83 -6.07
C ALA A 402 5.86 2.11 -5.47
N TYR A 403 6.71 3.08 -5.13
CA TYR A 403 6.24 4.35 -4.57
C TYR A 403 6.87 5.55 -5.27
N GLN A 404 6.06 6.61 -5.38
CA GLN A 404 6.45 7.89 -5.95
C GLN A 404 7.07 8.78 -4.89
N GLY A 405 7.97 9.67 -5.32
CA GLY A 405 8.62 10.64 -4.44
C GLY A 405 9.75 10.06 -3.59
N ALA A 406 10.55 9.16 -4.17
CA ALA A 406 11.73 8.63 -3.51
C ALA A 406 12.73 9.75 -3.17
N VAL A 407 13.30 9.70 -1.97
CA VAL A 407 14.14 10.78 -1.42
C VAL A 407 15.65 10.47 -1.47
N SER A 408 16.04 9.23 -1.76
CA SER A 408 17.44 8.84 -1.88
C SER A 408 17.60 7.69 -2.86
N PHE A 409 18.85 7.42 -3.25
CA PHE A 409 19.20 6.26 -4.05
C PHE A 409 18.90 4.94 -3.32
N ASP A 410 18.81 4.93 -1.99
CA ASP A 410 18.50 3.71 -1.21
C ASP A 410 17.09 3.18 -1.49
N ALA A 411 16.20 4.04 -1.97
CA ALA A 411 14.87 3.64 -2.43
C ALA A 411 14.89 2.90 -3.78
N CYS A 412 16.02 2.91 -4.50
CA CYS A 412 16.18 2.25 -5.79
C CYS A 412 16.44 0.76 -5.62
N GLY A 413 15.40 -0.04 -5.86
CA GLY A 413 15.45 -1.50 -5.82
C GLY A 413 15.17 -2.13 -7.18
N CYS A 414 15.00 -3.44 -7.18
CA CYS A 414 14.61 -4.20 -8.35
C CYS A 414 13.08 -4.15 -8.53
N ARG A 415 12.60 -4.02 -9.76
CA ARG A 415 11.18 -4.01 -10.09
C ARG A 415 10.50 -5.29 -9.59
N LYS A 416 9.20 -5.22 -9.29
CA LYS A 416 8.37 -6.42 -9.07
C LYS A 416 8.63 -7.45 -10.19
N ASP A 417 8.76 -8.73 -9.83
CA ASP A 417 9.13 -9.84 -10.71
C ASP A 417 10.61 -9.89 -11.15
N THR A 418 11.48 -9.16 -10.45
CA THR A 418 12.93 -9.22 -10.65
C THR A 418 13.65 -9.42 -9.30
N ARG A 419 14.85 -10.00 -9.34
CA ARG A 419 15.69 -10.28 -8.16
C ARG A 419 17.02 -9.56 -8.27
N MET A 420 17.56 -9.14 -7.14
CA MET A 420 18.92 -8.60 -7.08
C MET A 420 19.91 -9.77 -6.98
N ASP A 421 20.99 -9.73 -7.74
CA ASP A 421 22.11 -10.66 -7.58
C ASP A 421 23.08 -10.16 -6.47
N ALA A 422 24.13 -10.95 -6.19
CA ALA A 422 25.13 -10.59 -5.20
C ALA A 422 26.01 -9.38 -5.60
N SER A 423 26.03 -9.00 -6.87
CA SER A 423 26.75 -7.82 -7.40
C SER A 423 25.90 -6.54 -7.41
N GLY A 424 24.61 -6.64 -7.07
CA GLY A 424 23.67 -5.52 -7.04
C GLY A 424 22.93 -5.27 -8.35
N GLU A 425 22.99 -6.19 -9.32
CA GLU A 425 22.25 -6.14 -10.57
C GLU A 425 20.87 -6.79 -10.47
N CYS A 426 19.88 -6.22 -11.18
CA CYS A 426 18.53 -6.75 -11.23
C CYS A 426 18.38 -7.74 -12.40
N LEU A 427 18.09 -9.00 -12.08
CA LEU A 427 17.83 -10.09 -13.03
C LEU A 427 16.34 -10.47 -13.03
N PRO A 428 15.79 -10.97 -14.15
CA PRO A 428 14.43 -11.47 -14.18
C PRO A 428 14.24 -12.62 -13.17
N CYS A 429 13.07 -12.68 -12.54
CA CYS A 429 12.73 -13.79 -11.64
C CYS A 429 12.65 -15.09 -12.44
N GLY A 430 13.42 -16.10 -12.02
CA GLY A 430 13.46 -17.40 -12.69
C GLY A 430 12.17 -18.21 -12.46
N GLU A 431 11.94 -19.21 -13.32
CA GLU A 431 10.81 -20.13 -13.16
C GLU A 431 10.88 -20.84 -11.81
N GLY A 432 9.76 -20.88 -11.08
CA GLY A 432 9.68 -21.52 -9.75
C GLY A 432 9.99 -20.59 -8.58
N LEU A 433 10.25 -19.31 -8.84
CA LEU A 433 10.49 -18.28 -7.82
C LEU A 433 9.40 -17.21 -7.82
N LYS A 434 9.19 -16.60 -6.66
CA LYS A 434 8.37 -15.41 -6.44
C LYS A 434 9.30 -14.31 -5.92
N CYS A 435 9.47 -13.26 -6.72
CA CYS A 435 10.34 -12.14 -6.43
C CYS A 435 9.51 -10.86 -6.29
N ASP A 436 9.57 -10.22 -5.13
CA ASP A 436 8.88 -8.97 -4.83
C ASP A 436 9.76 -7.72 -5.08
N GLY A 437 11.00 -7.92 -5.53
CA GLY A 437 11.98 -6.85 -5.77
C GLY A 437 12.82 -6.46 -4.54
N SER A 438 12.60 -7.10 -3.38
CA SER A 438 13.31 -6.86 -2.12
C SER A 438 14.72 -7.48 -2.02
N GLY A 439 15.10 -8.27 -3.02
CA GLY A 439 16.29 -9.12 -2.98
C GLY A 439 16.07 -10.46 -2.26
N LYS A 440 15.01 -10.61 -1.45
CA LYS A 440 14.58 -11.91 -0.93
C LYS A 440 13.79 -12.65 -2.00
N VAL A 441 14.12 -13.92 -2.18
CA VAL A 441 13.48 -14.79 -3.16
C VAL A 441 12.65 -15.83 -2.42
N MET A 442 11.37 -15.95 -2.74
CA MET A 442 10.50 -17.01 -2.22
C MET A 442 10.34 -18.11 -3.26
N VAL A 443 10.46 -19.35 -2.85
CA VAL A 443 10.33 -20.52 -3.73
C VAL A 443 8.87 -20.93 -3.82
N LEU A 444 8.37 -21.18 -5.03
CA LEU A 444 7.01 -21.66 -5.27
C LEU A 444 6.89 -23.14 -4.91
N LYS A 445 5.66 -23.57 -4.60
CA LYS A 445 5.33 -24.99 -4.36
C LYS A 445 5.79 -25.88 -5.52
N GLY A 446 6.42 -27.01 -5.22
CA GLY A 446 6.97 -27.93 -6.22
C GLY A 446 8.38 -27.60 -6.72
N PHE A 447 8.98 -26.51 -6.22
CA PHE A 447 10.35 -26.11 -6.52
C PHE A 447 11.18 -26.00 -5.24
N TYR A 448 12.50 -26.14 -5.38
CA TYR A 448 13.47 -26.06 -4.30
C TYR A 448 14.71 -25.30 -4.79
N THR A 449 15.25 -24.46 -3.92
CA THR A 449 16.56 -23.83 -4.09
C THR A 449 17.36 -24.05 -2.82
N ALA A 450 18.66 -24.29 -2.93
CA ALA A 450 19.51 -24.37 -1.75
C ALA A 450 19.67 -22.97 -1.11
N ALA A 451 19.93 -22.95 0.20
CA ALA A 451 20.04 -21.70 0.96
C ALA A 451 21.27 -20.86 0.57
N ASP A 452 22.33 -21.52 0.10
CA ASP A 452 23.58 -20.92 -0.38
C ASP A 452 23.46 -20.31 -1.79
N SER A 453 22.51 -20.80 -2.59
CA SER A 453 22.37 -20.49 -4.00
C SER A 453 20.90 -20.30 -4.42
N PRO A 454 20.21 -19.27 -3.89
CA PRO A 454 18.77 -19.06 -4.08
C PRO A 454 18.34 -18.80 -5.54
N GLY A 455 19.29 -18.52 -6.44
CA GLY A 455 19.03 -18.39 -7.88
C GLY A 455 19.03 -19.72 -8.64
N SER A 456 19.50 -20.81 -8.03
CA SER A 456 19.60 -22.13 -8.64
C SER A 456 18.34 -22.94 -8.33
N VAL A 457 17.36 -22.88 -9.24
CA VAL A 457 16.06 -23.53 -9.04
C VAL A 457 16.08 -24.97 -9.53
N PHE A 458 15.72 -25.87 -8.62
CA PHE A 458 15.43 -27.27 -8.89
C PHE A 458 13.93 -27.53 -8.81
N ARG A 459 13.46 -28.49 -9.60
CA ARG A 459 12.06 -28.91 -9.63
C ARG A 459 11.94 -30.26 -8.93
N CYS A 460 10.94 -30.40 -8.06
CA CYS A 460 10.74 -31.61 -7.28
C CYS A 460 9.84 -32.58 -8.06
N PHE A 461 10.48 -33.50 -8.78
CA PHE A 461 9.80 -34.50 -9.60
C PHE A 461 9.24 -35.65 -8.75
N GLY A 462 8.11 -36.21 -9.17
CA GLY A 462 7.40 -37.27 -8.46
C GLY A 462 6.34 -36.69 -7.53
N ASP A 463 6.69 -36.49 -6.26
CA ASP A 463 5.81 -35.86 -5.29
C ASP A 463 6.22 -34.39 -5.09
N SER A 464 5.42 -33.49 -5.65
CA SER A 464 5.66 -32.05 -5.57
C SER A 464 5.54 -31.50 -4.14
N LYS A 465 4.88 -32.23 -3.22
CA LYS A 465 4.63 -31.77 -1.85
C LYS A 465 5.85 -31.90 -0.94
N ARG A 466 6.87 -32.65 -1.37
CA ARG A 466 8.22 -32.64 -0.77
C ARG A 466 8.80 -31.23 -0.65
N CYS A 467 8.40 -30.37 -1.59
CA CYS A 467 8.83 -28.99 -1.72
C CYS A 467 7.61 -28.07 -1.49
N PRO A 468 7.30 -27.77 -0.21
CA PRO A 468 6.12 -26.98 0.16
C PRO A 468 6.22 -25.50 -0.28
N GLY A 469 7.33 -25.09 -0.87
CA GLY A 469 7.65 -23.68 -1.13
C GLY A 469 8.00 -22.93 0.15
N GLY A 470 8.39 -21.66 0.02
CA GLY A 470 8.84 -20.82 1.13
C GLY A 470 10.26 -20.30 0.94
N PRO A 471 10.97 -19.95 2.02
CA PRO A 471 12.35 -19.48 1.94
C PRO A 471 13.28 -20.53 1.29
N PRO A 472 14.40 -20.10 0.66
CA PRO A 472 15.43 -21.01 0.16
C PRO A 472 15.89 -22.00 1.25
N GLY A 473 16.09 -23.26 0.88
CA GLY A 473 16.44 -24.34 1.82
C GLY A 473 15.26 -24.97 2.57
N THR A 474 14.02 -24.62 2.24
CA THR A 474 12.82 -25.20 2.89
C THR A 474 12.41 -26.53 2.25
N CYS A 475 12.30 -27.58 3.07
CA CYS A 475 11.80 -28.90 2.70
C CYS A 475 10.64 -29.33 3.61
N ALA A 476 9.84 -30.30 3.18
CA ALA A 476 8.80 -30.90 4.01
C ALA A 476 9.39 -31.54 5.30
N PRO A 477 8.60 -31.72 6.39
CA PRO A 477 9.11 -32.20 7.67
C PRO A 477 9.87 -33.53 7.58
N GLY A 478 11.03 -33.62 8.25
CA GLY A 478 11.86 -34.83 8.30
C GLY A 478 12.71 -35.09 7.05
N ARG A 479 12.72 -34.17 6.08
CA ARG A 479 13.55 -34.21 4.88
C ARG A 479 14.89 -33.52 5.11
N ASP A 480 15.90 -33.99 4.41
CA ASP A 480 17.24 -33.39 4.41
C ASP A 480 17.28 -32.19 3.46
N ASN A 481 17.57 -31.02 4.03
CA ASN A 481 17.60 -29.73 3.33
C ASN A 481 18.92 -29.47 2.57
N GLU A 482 19.94 -30.31 2.74
CA GLU A 482 21.19 -30.25 1.95
C GLU A 482 21.07 -31.04 0.65
N THR A 483 20.05 -31.90 0.53
CA THR A 483 19.86 -32.72 -0.67
C THR A 483 19.09 -31.98 -1.76
N ILE A 484 19.52 -32.17 -3.01
CA ILE A 484 18.87 -31.58 -4.18
C ILE A 484 17.39 -32.00 -4.21
N ALA A 485 16.51 -31.00 -4.29
CA ALA A 485 15.06 -31.17 -4.38
C ALA A 485 14.43 -31.97 -3.23
N CYS A 486 15.00 -31.88 -2.01
CA CYS A 486 14.46 -32.49 -0.79
C CYS A 486 14.21 -34.01 -0.96
N ILE A 487 15.06 -34.71 -1.70
CA ILE A 487 14.75 -36.09 -2.08
C ILE A 487 14.95 -37.07 -0.92
N SER A 488 15.95 -36.82 -0.07
CA SER A 488 16.31 -37.73 1.02
C SER A 488 15.58 -37.38 2.31
N CYS A 489 15.23 -38.41 3.07
CA CYS A 489 14.83 -38.25 4.46
C CYS A 489 16.07 -38.16 5.34
N SER A 490 16.00 -37.42 6.44
CA SER A 490 17.07 -37.40 7.44
C SER A 490 17.22 -38.80 8.08
N SER A 491 18.42 -39.09 8.60
CA SER A 491 18.78 -40.39 9.16
C SER A 491 17.74 -40.94 10.15
N GLY A 492 17.29 -42.18 9.94
CA GLY A 492 16.30 -42.85 10.79
C GLY A 492 14.82 -42.60 10.44
N LEU A 493 14.55 -41.78 9.41
CA LEU A 493 13.22 -41.50 8.89
C LEU A 493 13.02 -42.13 7.50
N ARG A 494 11.77 -42.46 7.17
CA ARG A 494 11.34 -43.00 5.88
C ARG A 494 10.24 -42.15 5.26
N PRO A 495 10.04 -42.15 3.94
CA PRO A 495 8.88 -41.50 3.33
C PRO A 495 7.58 -41.97 4.01
N GLY A 496 6.76 -41.02 4.47
CA GLY A 496 5.48 -41.31 5.10
C GLY A 496 4.47 -41.90 4.12
N PRO A 497 3.50 -42.71 4.59
CA PRO A 497 2.36 -43.14 3.78
C PRO A 497 1.34 -42.02 3.50
N GLY A 498 1.52 -40.86 4.14
CA GLY A 498 0.71 -39.67 3.90
C GLY A 498 1.07 -39.00 2.57
N ASP A 499 0.07 -38.46 1.90
CA ASP A 499 0.22 -37.65 0.68
C ASP A 499 0.65 -36.20 1.03
N ASP A 500 1.51 -36.03 2.04
CA ASP A 500 2.02 -34.76 2.56
C ASP A 500 3.52 -34.55 2.24
N GLY A 501 4.18 -35.57 1.69
CA GLY A 501 5.60 -35.54 1.32
C GLY A 501 6.56 -35.59 2.51
N ALA A 502 6.08 -35.74 3.74
CA ALA A 502 6.88 -35.76 4.96
C ALA A 502 7.57 -37.12 5.18
N CYS A 503 8.63 -37.12 6.00
CA CYS A 503 9.30 -38.34 6.44
C CYS A 503 8.84 -38.73 7.86
N THR A 504 8.49 -40.00 8.04
CA THR A 504 8.02 -40.59 9.29
C THR A 504 9.08 -41.51 9.91
N PRO A 505 9.11 -41.69 11.25
CA PRO A 505 10.06 -42.60 11.88
C PRO A 505 9.82 -44.07 11.46
N CYS A 506 10.92 -44.81 11.37
CA CYS A 506 10.89 -46.25 11.14
C CYS A 506 10.26 -47.01 12.32
N SER A 507 9.36 -47.97 12.04
CA SER A 507 8.82 -48.86 13.09
C SER A 507 9.61 -50.18 13.12
N SER A 508 9.75 -50.76 14.31
CA SER A 508 10.57 -51.95 14.59
C SER A 508 10.05 -53.27 13.97
N GLY A 509 8.88 -53.26 13.31
CA GLY A 509 8.28 -54.43 12.66
C GLY A 509 8.81 -54.75 11.25
N ASN A 510 9.58 -53.85 10.63
CA ASN A 510 9.95 -53.97 9.21
C ASN A 510 11.13 -54.93 8.94
N SER A 511 11.99 -55.20 9.91
CA SER A 511 13.13 -56.14 9.74
C SER A 511 12.70 -57.61 9.69
N ALA A 512 11.63 -57.98 10.41
CA ALA A 512 11.09 -59.34 10.41
C ALA A 512 10.45 -59.70 9.05
N LEU A 513 9.74 -58.76 8.43
CA LEU A 513 9.14 -58.93 7.10
C LEU A 513 10.21 -59.16 6.02
N PHE A 514 11.34 -58.46 6.11
CA PHE A 514 12.46 -58.61 5.17
C PHE A 514 13.06 -60.02 5.23
N SER A 515 13.28 -60.56 6.43
CA SER A 515 13.80 -61.92 6.62
C SER A 515 12.82 -63.00 6.11
N VAL A 516 11.52 -62.83 6.35
CA VAL A 516 10.47 -63.75 5.84
C VAL A 516 10.42 -63.70 4.31
N ALA A 517 10.50 -62.52 3.70
CA ALA A 517 10.50 -62.35 2.25
C ALA A 517 11.71 -63.03 1.59
N ILE A 518 12.90 -62.96 2.19
CA ILE A 518 14.09 -63.67 1.69
C ILE A 518 13.89 -65.19 1.74
N ILE A 519 13.37 -65.72 2.85
CA ILE A 519 13.13 -67.17 2.99
C ILE A 519 12.10 -67.66 1.96
N LEU A 520 10.98 -66.94 1.82
CA LEU A 520 9.96 -67.25 0.80
C LEU A 520 10.51 -67.15 -0.62
N SER A 521 11.39 -66.19 -0.89
CA SER A 521 12.04 -66.03 -2.19
C SER A 521 12.97 -67.21 -2.50
N ILE A 522 13.79 -67.65 -1.54
CA ILE A 522 14.66 -68.82 -1.71
C ILE A 522 13.82 -70.09 -1.93
N LEU A 523 12.72 -70.26 -1.18
CA LEU A 523 11.80 -71.38 -1.37
C LEU A 523 11.16 -71.36 -2.77
N ALA A 524 10.72 -70.19 -3.24
CA ALA A 524 10.16 -70.01 -4.58
C ALA A 524 11.19 -70.32 -5.67
N ILE A 525 12.46 -69.92 -5.49
CA ILE A 525 13.57 -70.26 -6.40
C ILE A 525 13.80 -71.77 -6.42
N ALA A 526 13.78 -72.43 -5.27
CA ALA A 526 13.95 -73.88 -5.20
C ALA A 526 12.82 -74.63 -5.92
N VAL A 527 11.56 -74.22 -5.72
CA VAL A 527 10.41 -74.78 -6.44
C VAL A 527 10.53 -74.54 -7.93
N LEU A 528 10.87 -73.32 -8.36
CA LEU A 528 11.04 -72.98 -9.77
C LEU A 528 12.20 -73.73 -10.41
N TYR A 529 13.32 -73.91 -9.69
CA TYR A 529 14.46 -74.70 -10.14
C TYR A 529 14.05 -76.16 -10.38
N MET A 530 13.34 -76.78 -9.44
CA MET A 530 12.83 -78.15 -9.58
C MET A 530 11.87 -78.28 -10.77
N PHE A 531 10.99 -77.30 -10.96
CA PHE A 531 10.05 -77.24 -12.08
C PHE A 531 10.78 -77.16 -13.44
N LEU A 532 11.68 -76.18 -13.61
CA LEU A 532 12.41 -75.94 -14.86
C LEU A 532 13.40 -77.07 -15.21
N ARG A 533 13.94 -77.74 -14.19
CA ARG A 533 14.80 -78.92 -14.39
C ARG A 533 14.02 -80.05 -15.04
N ASN A 534 12.86 -80.36 -14.48
CA ASN A 534 12.04 -81.50 -14.88
C ASN A 534 11.21 -81.23 -16.15
N GLU A 535 11.09 -79.97 -16.58
CA GLU A 535 10.39 -79.54 -17.81
C GLU A 535 10.88 -80.36 -19.04
N GLY A 536 10.09 -81.27 -19.59
CA GLY A 536 10.49 -82.04 -20.78
C GLY A 536 11.54 -83.15 -20.55
N GLN A 537 11.73 -83.62 -19.32
CA GLN A 537 12.49 -84.86 -19.03
C GLN A 537 11.65 -86.14 -19.20
N ASP A 538 10.33 -86.09 -18.96
CA ASP A 538 9.45 -87.25 -19.10
C ASP A 538 9.10 -87.48 -20.57
N GLY A 539 9.60 -88.60 -21.13
CA GLY A 539 9.30 -89.06 -22.49
C GLY A 539 7.89 -89.64 -22.66
N THR A 540 7.02 -89.52 -21.66
CA THR A 540 5.70 -90.14 -21.61
C THR A 540 4.63 -89.11 -21.22
N ALA A 541 3.60 -89.03 -22.06
CA ALA A 541 2.43 -88.13 -21.99
C ALA A 541 2.65 -86.66 -22.43
N ARG A 542 2.17 -86.44 -23.65
CA ARG A 542 1.90 -85.20 -24.38
C ARG A 542 0.90 -84.31 -23.61
N ASN A 543 1.33 -83.72 -22.49
CA ASN A 543 0.49 -82.81 -21.71
C ASN A 543 0.61 -81.37 -22.22
N ASP A 544 -0.09 -81.07 -23.33
CA ASP A 544 -0.21 -79.71 -23.88
C ASP A 544 -0.73 -78.72 -22.81
N ALA A 545 -1.56 -79.20 -21.87
CA ALA A 545 -2.03 -78.41 -20.72
C ALA A 545 -0.90 -77.92 -19.80
N PHE A 546 0.11 -78.76 -19.55
CA PHE A 546 1.28 -78.37 -18.73
C PHE A 546 2.13 -77.32 -19.45
N LEU A 547 2.34 -77.50 -20.76
CA LEU A 547 3.06 -76.52 -21.59
C LEU A 547 2.32 -75.17 -21.59
N ILE A 548 1.01 -75.17 -21.84
CA ILE A 548 0.17 -73.96 -21.81
C ILE A 548 0.25 -73.27 -20.46
N GLY A 549 0.13 -74.03 -19.35
CA GLY A 549 0.26 -73.48 -17.99
C GLY A 549 1.63 -72.85 -17.74
N SER A 550 2.72 -73.51 -18.14
CA SER A 550 4.08 -72.98 -17.99
C SER A 550 4.32 -71.71 -18.80
N VAL A 551 3.77 -71.63 -20.02
CA VAL A 551 3.85 -70.43 -20.87
C VAL A 551 3.00 -69.31 -20.27
N ALA A 552 1.79 -69.60 -19.78
CA ALA A 552 0.93 -68.60 -19.14
C ALA A 552 1.60 -67.97 -17.91
N VAL A 553 2.19 -68.77 -17.03
CA VAL A 553 2.95 -68.27 -15.86
C VAL A 553 4.14 -67.43 -16.31
N GLY A 554 4.90 -67.89 -17.31
CA GLY A 554 6.01 -67.12 -17.88
C GLY A 554 5.55 -65.78 -18.47
N GLN A 555 4.41 -65.76 -19.16
CA GLN A 555 3.84 -64.54 -19.74
C GLN A 555 3.33 -63.57 -18.68
N CYS A 556 2.73 -64.05 -17.59
CA CYS A 556 2.37 -63.18 -16.46
C CYS A 556 3.59 -62.44 -15.92
N VAL A 557 4.72 -63.12 -15.76
CA VAL A 557 5.98 -62.51 -15.32
C VAL A 557 6.46 -61.46 -16.33
N VAL A 558 6.46 -61.78 -17.62
CA VAL A 558 6.87 -60.83 -18.69
C VAL A 558 5.96 -59.60 -18.73
N VAL A 559 4.65 -59.77 -18.60
CA VAL A 559 3.64 -58.70 -18.54
C VAL A 559 3.92 -57.78 -17.34
N SER A 560 4.17 -58.33 -16.16
CA SER A 560 4.53 -57.54 -14.97
C SER A 560 5.85 -56.77 -15.18
N GLN A 561 6.85 -57.39 -15.80
CA GLN A 561 8.12 -56.73 -16.13
C GLN A 561 7.93 -55.59 -17.15
N GLN A 562 7.06 -55.78 -18.15
CA GLN A 562 6.73 -54.74 -19.13
C GLN A 562 6.00 -53.56 -18.47
N LEU A 563 5.04 -53.80 -17.58
CA LEU A 563 4.39 -52.74 -16.78
C LEU A 563 5.38 -51.90 -15.99
N SER A 564 6.41 -52.54 -15.42
CA SER A 564 7.49 -51.81 -14.75
C SER A 564 8.19 -50.82 -15.68
N ILE A 565 8.44 -51.20 -16.94
CA ILE A 565 9.03 -50.31 -17.95
C ILE A 565 8.09 -49.14 -18.26
N PHE A 566 6.78 -49.36 -18.37
CA PHE A 566 5.80 -48.28 -18.55
C PHE A 566 5.79 -47.29 -17.37
N GLY A 567 5.92 -47.78 -16.13
CA GLY A 567 6.06 -46.95 -14.94
C GLY A 567 7.34 -46.07 -14.97
N GLN A 568 8.40 -46.52 -15.64
CA GLN A 568 9.65 -45.78 -15.77
C GLN A 568 9.57 -44.63 -16.79
N LEU A 569 8.51 -44.53 -17.59
CA LEU A 569 8.33 -43.42 -18.52
C LEU A 569 7.99 -42.10 -17.79
N LYS A 570 7.48 -42.18 -16.54
CA LYS A 570 7.03 -41.04 -15.71
C LYS A 570 6.20 -40.02 -16.50
N VAL A 571 5.27 -40.54 -17.31
CA VAL A 571 4.22 -39.79 -18.00
C VAL A 571 2.98 -39.76 -17.11
N ASN A 572 2.18 -38.70 -17.18
CA ASN A 572 0.92 -38.60 -16.44
C ASN A 572 -0.14 -39.52 -17.07
N TRP A 573 -0.20 -40.76 -16.58
CA TRP A 573 -1.22 -41.74 -16.97
C TRP A 573 -2.59 -41.39 -16.38
N GLY A 574 -3.67 -41.76 -17.08
CA GLY A 574 -5.02 -41.64 -16.54
C GLY A 574 -5.36 -42.75 -15.54
N SER A 575 -6.16 -42.46 -14.52
CA SER A 575 -6.83 -43.51 -13.72
C SER A 575 -7.91 -44.16 -14.59
N PRO A 576 -7.97 -45.50 -14.70
CA PRO A 576 -7.41 -46.47 -13.76
C PRO A 576 -6.00 -47.00 -14.10
N PHE A 577 -5.43 -46.68 -15.26
CA PHE A 577 -4.14 -47.23 -15.68
C PHE A 577 -2.98 -46.86 -14.75
N SER A 578 -2.99 -45.66 -14.16
CA SER A 578 -2.02 -45.27 -13.13
C SER A 578 -2.06 -46.21 -11.91
N GLU A 579 -3.26 -46.61 -11.45
CA GLU A 579 -3.44 -47.50 -10.29
C GLU A 579 -2.96 -48.92 -10.60
N VAL A 580 -3.15 -49.39 -11.83
CA VAL A 580 -2.62 -50.68 -12.30
C VAL A 580 -1.09 -50.67 -12.31
N LEU A 581 -0.47 -49.59 -12.78
CA LEU A 581 0.99 -49.46 -12.76
C LEU A 581 1.54 -49.44 -11.34
N ASP A 582 0.85 -48.79 -10.40
CA ASP A 582 1.22 -48.77 -8.99
C ASP A 582 1.10 -50.16 -8.35
N PHE A 583 0.03 -50.90 -8.62
CA PHE A 583 -0.17 -52.27 -8.13
C PHE A 583 0.93 -53.23 -8.61
N PHE A 584 1.25 -53.23 -9.91
CA PHE A 584 2.28 -54.12 -10.47
C PHE A 584 3.72 -53.66 -10.20
N GLY A 585 3.92 -52.42 -9.73
CA GLY A 585 5.21 -51.92 -9.26
C GLY A 585 5.80 -52.73 -8.09
N LEU A 586 4.95 -53.33 -7.25
CA LEU A 586 5.36 -54.23 -6.15
C LEU A 586 6.09 -55.49 -6.63
N LEU A 587 5.71 -56.02 -7.80
CA LEU A 587 6.32 -57.21 -8.41
C LEU A 587 7.63 -56.89 -9.14
N ALA A 588 7.98 -55.61 -9.30
CA ALA A 588 9.15 -55.15 -10.03
C ALA A 588 10.41 -54.97 -9.17
N LEU A 589 10.43 -55.49 -7.94
CA LEU A 589 11.56 -55.40 -7.00
C LEU A 589 12.00 -53.95 -6.72
N ASN A 590 11.05 -53.02 -6.59
CA ASN A 590 11.37 -51.65 -6.19
C ASN A 590 11.56 -51.57 -4.66
N PHE A 591 12.80 -51.37 -4.21
CA PHE A 591 13.21 -51.38 -2.80
C PHE A 591 12.58 -50.28 -1.93
N GLU A 592 11.98 -49.26 -2.55
CA GLU A 592 11.24 -48.22 -1.82
C GLU A 592 10.06 -48.79 -1.01
N TRP A 593 9.43 -49.88 -1.48
CA TRP A 593 8.31 -50.53 -0.78
C TRP A 593 8.73 -51.35 0.44
N LEU A 594 9.96 -51.87 0.45
CA LEU A 594 10.49 -52.68 1.56
C LEU A 594 11.08 -51.82 2.68
N ASN A 595 11.00 -50.47 2.58
CA ASN A 595 11.56 -49.52 3.55
C ASN A 595 13.00 -49.88 3.96
N VAL A 596 13.84 -50.22 2.98
CA VAL A 596 15.22 -50.70 3.22
C VAL A 596 16.08 -49.64 3.93
N SER A 597 15.73 -48.36 3.78
CA SER A 597 16.29 -47.24 4.52
C SER A 597 16.14 -47.34 6.05
N CYS A 598 15.20 -48.16 6.53
CA CYS A 598 15.04 -48.45 7.96
C CYS A 598 15.98 -49.56 8.48
N VAL A 599 16.63 -50.31 7.58
CA VAL A 599 17.58 -51.38 7.94
C VAL A 599 19.02 -50.83 7.91
N ALA A 600 19.36 -50.07 6.87
CA ALA A 600 20.64 -49.38 6.76
C ALA A 600 20.52 -48.15 5.84
N SER A 601 21.34 -47.12 6.10
CA SER A 601 21.51 -45.99 5.20
C SER A 601 22.45 -46.36 4.06
N PHE A 602 21.88 -46.53 2.86
CA PHE A 602 22.65 -46.80 1.64
C PHE A 602 22.81 -45.53 0.81
N SER A 603 23.99 -45.33 0.22
CA SER A 603 24.17 -44.27 -0.78
C SER A 603 23.36 -44.57 -2.05
N PRO A 604 23.01 -43.57 -2.88
CA PRO A 604 22.34 -43.79 -4.16
C PRO A 604 23.06 -44.82 -5.06
N LEU A 605 24.40 -44.79 -5.09
CA LEU A 605 25.21 -45.77 -5.78
C LEU A 605 25.02 -47.18 -5.22
N GLN A 606 25.01 -47.35 -3.90
CA GLN A 606 24.83 -48.66 -3.26
C GLN A 606 23.42 -49.21 -3.52
N MET A 607 22.40 -48.35 -3.51
CA MET A 607 21.03 -48.75 -3.86
C MET A 607 20.92 -49.20 -5.31
N TYR A 608 21.53 -48.45 -6.23
CA TYR A 608 21.59 -48.83 -7.65
C TYR A 608 22.35 -50.14 -7.86
N ALA A 609 23.53 -50.27 -7.27
CA ALA A 609 24.33 -51.49 -7.35
C ALA A 609 23.56 -52.68 -6.77
N ALA A 610 22.94 -52.54 -5.60
CA ALA A 610 22.11 -53.58 -5.00
C ALA A 610 20.96 -54.00 -5.94
N ARG A 611 20.30 -53.06 -6.62
CA ARG A 611 19.24 -53.37 -7.59
C ARG A 611 19.74 -54.18 -8.78
N VAL A 612 20.89 -53.83 -9.32
CA VAL A 612 21.50 -54.53 -10.45
C VAL A 612 22.04 -55.90 -10.03
N PHE A 613 22.70 -56.00 -8.88
CA PHE A 613 23.31 -57.23 -8.38
C PHE A 613 22.31 -58.18 -7.69
N LEU A 614 21.14 -57.71 -7.24
CA LEU A 614 20.12 -58.59 -6.65
C LEU A 614 19.66 -59.66 -7.64
N VAL A 615 19.58 -59.34 -8.92
CA VAL A 615 19.23 -60.34 -9.94
C VAL A 615 20.38 -61.34 -10.14
N LEU A 616 21.65 -60.92 -9.96
CA LEU A 616 22.79 -61.84 -9.94
C LEU A 616 22.75 -62.78 -8.74
N LEU A 617 22.31 -62.32 -7.57
CA LEU A 617 22.13 -63.17 -6.39
C LEU A 617 21.07 -64.26 -6.63
N PHE A 618 20.04 -63.99 -7.44
CA PHE A 618 19.05 -65.00 -7.84
C PHE A 618 19.70 -66.14 -8.65
N PHE A 619 20.58 -65.80 -9.60
CA PHE A 619 21.31 -66.79 -10.38
C PHE A 619 22.33 -67.56 -9.55
N VAL A 620 23.02 -66.89 -8.61
CA VAL A 620 23.91 -67.54 -7.64
C VAL A 620 23.12 -68.50 -6.76
N ALA A 621 21.95 -68.09 -6.25
CA ALA A 621 21.07 -68.93 -5.46
C ALA A 621 20.59 -70.16 -6.24
N ALA A 622 20.18 -70.01 -7.50
CA ALA A 622 19.83 -71.12 -8.36
C ALA A 622 21.01 -72.09 -8.59
N GLY A 623 22.24 -71.56 -8.73
CA GLY A 623 23.47 -72.35 -8.80
C GLY A 623 23.77 -73.11 -7.49
N CYS A 624 23.61 -72.46 -6.35
CA CYS A 624 23.76 -73.11 -5.03
C CYS A 624 22.71 -74.20 -4.82
N ILE A 625 21.46 -73.97 -5.22
CA ILE A 625 20.38 -74.96 -5.17
C ILE A 625 20.70 -76.15 -6.10
N HIS A 626 21.27 -75.91 -7.28
CA HIS A 626 21.76 -76.98 -8.15
C HIS A 626 22.83 -77.84 -7.46
N LEU A 627 23.85 -77.21 -6.86
CA LEU A 627 24.91 -77.91 -6.14
C LEU A 627 24.36 -78.69 -4.94
N LEU A 628 23.45 -78.08 -4.18
CA LEU A 628 22.78 -78.71 -3.04
C LEU A 628 21.92 -79.91 -3.48
N TYR A 629 21.15 -79.77 -4.55
CA TYR A 629 20.35 -80.86 -5.12
C TYR A 629 21.24 -82.03 -5.59
N VAL A 630 22.33 -81.74 -6.30
CA VAL A 630 23.29 -82.76 -6.73
C VAL A 630 23.92 -83.46 -5.51
N ALA A 631 24.26 -82.73 -4.46
CA ALA A 631 24.82 -83.29 -3.24
C ALA A 631 23.83 -84.13 -2.41
N LEU A 632 22.55 -83.72 -2.35
CA LEU A 632 21.53 -84.37 -1.53
C LEU A 632 20.81 -85.53 -2.23
N CYS A 633 20.55 -85.41 -3.54
CA CYS A 633 19.68 -86.35 -4.27
C CYS A 633 20.43 -87.32 -5.19
N LYS A 634 21.73 -87.10 -5.47
CA LYS A 634 22.55 -88.02 -6.27
C LYS A 634 23.74 -88.54 -5.49
N LYS A 635 24.11 -89.80 -5.74
CA LYS A 635 25.42 -90.32 -5.31
C LYS A 635 26.49 -89.55 -6.09
N PHE A 636 27.52 -89.09 -5.39
CA PHE A 636 28.65 -88.28 -5.88
C PHE A 636 29.39 -88.86 -7.12
N ALA A 637 29.10 -90.10 -7.51
CA ALA A 637 29.74 -90.82 -8.60
C ALA A 637 29.21 -90.51 -10.02
N GLU A 638 28.08 -89.82 -10.17
CA GLU A 638 27.45 -89.58 -11.50
C GLU A 638 27.84 -88.25 -12.17
N GLY A 639 28.74 -87.46 -11.58
CA GLY A 639 29.23 -86.19 -12.14
C GLY A 639 28.22 -85.03 -12.06
N LEU A 640 28.70 -83.82 -12.39
CA LEU A 640 27.89 -82.61 -12.37
C LEU A 640 26.96 -82.58 -13.61
N GLU A 641 25.64 -82.47 -13.42
CA GLU A 641 24.66 -82.36 -14.53
C GLU A 641 24.68 -80.96 -15.16
N ILE A 642 25.78 -80.60 -15.81
CA ILE A 642 26.00 -79.28 -16.43
C ILE A 642 24.88 -78.93 -17.42
N SER A 643 24.40 -79.91 -18.20
CA SER A 643 23.28 -79.72 -19.14
C SER A 643 22.00 -79.24 -18.47
N ALA A 644 21.67 -79.78 -17.28
CA ALA A 644 20.49 -79.37 -16.53
C ALA A 644 20.68 -77.98 -15.93
N CYS A 645 21.88 -77.68 -15.40
CA CYS A 645 22.22 -76.37 -14.87
C CYS A 645 22.10 -75.27 -15.95
N VAL A 646 22.72 -75.47 -17.12
CA VAL A 646 22.67 -74.51 -18.24
C VAL A 646 21.23 -74.29 -18.72
N LYS A 647 20.43 -75.36 -18.80
CA LYS A 647 19.02 -75.25 -19.20
C LYS A 647 18.20 -74.41 -18.22
N VAL A 648 18.33 -74.66 -16.92
CA VAL A 648 17.59 -73.90 -15.89
C VAL A 648 18.07 -72.46 -15.88
N MET A 649 19.38 -72.23 -15.89
CA MET A 649 19.99 -70.89 -15.93
C MET A 649 19.54 -70.09 -17.16
N GLY A 650 19.51 -70.75 -18.33
CA GLY A 650 19.04 -70.16 -19.58
C GLY A 650 17.54 -69.84 -19.57
N ASN A 651 16.70 -70.72 -19.03
CA ASN A 651 15.27 -70.45 -18.83
C ASN A 651 15.03 -69.27 -17.89
N LEU A 652 15.74 -69.22 -16.76
CA LEU A 652 15.66 -68.10 -15.82
C LEU A 652 16.09 -66.80 -16.48
N MET A 653 17.17 -66.82 -17.27
CA MET A 653 17.63 -65.64 -18.00
C MET A 653 16.62 -65.19 -19.07
N MET A 654 15.96 -66.11 -19.79
CA MET A 654 14.86 -65.77 -20.70
C MET A 654 13.68 -65.11 -19.97
N ILE A 655 13.30 -65.61 -18.79
CA ILE A 655 12.16 -65.10 -18.00
C ILE A 655 12.47 -63.74 -17.39
N PHE A 656 13.69 -63.52 -16.89
CA PHE A 656 14.08 -62.30 -16.16
C PHE A 656 14.89 -61.32 -17.01
N PHE A 657 14.99 -61.53 -18.33
CA PHE A 657 15.80 -60.69 -19.21
C PHE A 657 15.42 -59.21 -19.13
N ILE A 658 14.12 -58.87 -19.14
CA ILE A 658 13.67 -57.47 -19.06
C ILE A 658 14.02 -56.86 -17.69
N SER A 659 13.94 -57.63 -16.60
CA SER A 659 14.35 -57.17 -15.28
C SER A 659 15.85 -56.88 -15.20
N VAL A 660 16.69 -57.79 -15.72
CA VAL A 660 18.16 -57.63 -15.75
C VAL A 660 18.53 -56.43 -16.61
N ALA A 661 18.07 -56.41 -17.86
CA ALA A 661 18.41 -55.35 -18.80
C ALA A 661 17.77 -54.02 -18.39
N GLY A 662 16.55 -54.02 -17.85
CA GLY A 662 15.74 -52.85 -17.51
C GLY A 662 16.30 -51.98 -16.40
N ALA A 663 17.05 -52.56 -15.46
CA ALA A 663 17.70 -51.82 -14.38
C ALA A 663 18.94 -51.03 -14.86
N ILE A 664 19.63 -51.52 -15.89
CA ILE A 664 20.92 -50.97 -16.35
C ILE A 664 20.80 -49.51 -16.82
N PRO A 665 19.79 -49.10 -17.61
CA PRO A 665 19.72 -47.74 -18.13
C PRO A 665 19.33 -46.66 -17.11
N GLY A 666 19.09 -47.02 -15.84
CA GLY A 666 18.69 -46.08 -14.77
C GLY A 666 19.50 -44.78 -14.71
N PRO A 667 20.85 -44.83 -14.69
CA PRO A 667 21.69 -43.64 -14.63
C PRO A 667 21.58 -42.71 -15.85
N PHE A 668 21.22 -43.25 -17.02
CA PHE A 668 21.10 -42.47 -18.26
C PHE A 668 19.78 -41.70 -18.37
N ARG A 669 18.82 -41.96 -17.48
CA ARG A 669 17.51 -41.31 -17.48
C ARG A 669 17.58 -40.06 -16.65
N CYS A 670 17.58 -38.89 -17.29
CA CYS A 670 17.78 -37.63 -16.59
C CYS A 670 16.62 -36.64 -16.80
N TYR A 671 16.28 -35.90 -15.75
CA TYR A 671 15.41 -34.73 -15.83
C TYR A 671 16.21 -33.46 -16.02
N THR A 672 15.58 -32.44 -16.60
CA THR A 672 16.16 -31.09 -16.73
C THR A 672 15.45 -30.14 -15.78
N HIS A 673 16.23 -29.32 -15.08
CA HIS A 673 15.76 -28.31 -14.15
C HIS A 673 15.80 -26.90 -14.77
N PRO A 674 15.05 -25.92 -14.23
CA PRO A 674 15.06 -24.54 -14.73
C PRO A 674 16.44 -23.86 -14.75
N ASN A 675 17.34 -24.25 -13.84
CA ASN A 675 18.73 -23.78 -13.82
C ASN A 675 19.63 -24.41 -14.91
N GLY A 676 19.09 -25.27 -15.77
CA GLY A 676 19.83 -25.99 -16.81
C GLY A 676 20.54 -27.27 -16.31
N ALA A 677 20.59 -27.51 -15.00
CA ALA A 677 21.15 -28.73 -14.44
C ALA A 677 20.27 -29.93 -14.77
N ARG A 678 20.88 -31.12 -14.82
CA ARG A 678 20.18 -32.39 -15.03
C ARG A 678 20.41 -33.32 -13.85
N THR A 679 19.38 -34.05 -13.41
CA THR A 679 19.47 -35.04 -12.33
C THR A 679 18.93 -36.39 -12.78
N VAL A 680 19.42 -37.47 -12.19
CA VAL A 680 18.97 -38.83 -12.51
C VAL A 680 17.52 -39.03 -12.03
N GLN A 681 16.66 -39.54 -12.90
CA GLN A 681 15.21 -39.64 -12.68
C GLN A 681 14.83 -40.53 -11.49
N GLU A 682 15.57 -41.62 -11.27
CA GLU A 682 15.38 -42.52 -10.13
C GLU A 682 16.08 -42.01 -8.86
N PHE A 683 17.23 -41.35 -9.04
CA PHE A 683 18.07 -40.83 -7.95
C PHE A 683 18.22 -39.32 -8.11
N GLY A 684 17.12 -38.57 -7.89
CA GLY A 684 17.06 -37.12 -8.16
C GLY A 684 18.04 -36.26 -7.35
N GLY A 685 18.74 -36.85 -6.37
CA GLY A 685 19.85 -36.22 -5.65
C GLY A 685 21.20 -36.28 -6.38
N VAL A 686 21.30 -37.01 -7.50
CA VAL A 686 22.55 -37.18 -8.27
C VAL A 686 22.47 -36.39 -9.57
N LEU A 687 23.46 -35.52 -9.80
CA LEU A 687 23.59 -34.76 -11.05
C LEU A 687 24.03 -35.66 -12.21
N CYS A 688 23.41 -35.46 -13.36
CA CYS A 688 23.67 -36.17 -14.61
C CYS A 688 24.77 -35.45 -15.41
N ASN A 689 25.98 -35.40 -14.84
CA ASN A 689 27.14 -34.66 -15.36
C ASN A 689 28.36 -35.55 -15.67
N SER A 690 28.23 -36.87 -15.51
CA SER A 690 29.32 -37.86 -15.69
C SER A 690 30.49 -37.71 -14.71
N GLU A 691 30.25 -37.09 -13.55
CA GLU A 691 31.24 -36.93 -12.49
C GLU A 691 30.75 -37.58 -11.19
N GLY A 692 31.65 -37.74 -10.21
CA GLY A 692 31.31 -38.18 -8.85
C GLY A 692 30.53 -39.50 -8.79
N GLU A 693 29.37 -39.48 -8.13
CA GLU A 693 28.50 -40.65 -7.98
C GLU A 693 27.90 -41.11 -9.32
N HIS A 694 27.59 -40.19 -10.24
CA HIS A 694 27.04 -40.54 -11.55
C HIS A 694 28.04 -41.34 -12.38
N GLN A 695 29.33 -40.94 -12.36
CA GLN A 695 30.38 -41.69 -13.04
C GLN A 695 30.49 -43.14 -12.52
N LYS A 696 30.42 -43.33 -11.20
CA LYS A 696 30.45 -44.67 -10.59
C LYS A 696 29.23 -45.50 -10.99
N MET A 697 28.05 -44.89 -11.06
CA MET A 697 26.84 -45.55 -11.55
C MET A 697 26.98 -46.01 -13.02
N LEU A 698 27.59 -45.20 -13.87
CA LEU A 698 27.87 -45.56 -15.27
C LEU A 698 28.84 -46.76 -15.38
N ILE A 699 29.87 -46.82 -14.52
CA ILE A 699 30.80 -47.96 -14.47
C ILE A 699 30.06 -49.24 -14.07
N VAL A 700 29.24 -49.19 -13.03
CA VAL A 700 28.42 -50.34 -12.58
C VAL A 700 27.47 -50.78 -13.69
N ALA A 701 26.81 -49.84 -14.38
CA ALA A 701 25.95 -50.12 -15.52
C ALA A 701 26.71 -50.84 -16.65
N GLY A 702 27.92 -50.37 -16.97
CA GLY A 702 28.78 -50.96 -18.00
C GLY A 702 29.19 -52.41 -17.68
N ILE A 703 29.59 -52.69 -16.43
CA ILE A 703 29.93 -54.05 -15.98
C ILE A 703 28.69 -54.95 -16.05
N ALA A 704 27.55 -54.46 -15.59
CA ALA A 704 26.30 -55.22 -15.60
C ALA A 704 25.79 -55.53 -17.01
N LEU A 705 26.08 -54.68 -17.99
CA LEU A 705 25.69 -54.86 -19.40
C LEU A 705 26.33 -56.09 -20.06
N ILE A 706 27.49 -56.53 -19.56
CA ILE A 706 28.19 -57.72 -20.09
C ILE A 706 27.29 -58.96 -20.03
N MET A 707 26.51 -59.12 -18.96
CA MET A 707 25.68 -60.30 -18.76
C MET A 707 24.52 -60.43 -19.78
N PRO A 708 23.62 -59.45 -19.97
CA PRO A 708 22.56 -59.57 -20.96
C PRO A 708 23.09 -59.56 -22.40
N VAL A 709 24.17 -58.82 -22.69
CA VAL A 709 24.78 -58.80 -24.04
C VAL A 709 25.41 -60.15 -24.39
N SER A 710 26.18 -60.74 -23.47
CA SER A 710 26.75 -62.08 -23.68
C SER A 710 25.67 -63.14 -23.83
N PHE A 711 24.59 -63.09 -23.05
CA PHE A 711 23.46 -63.99 -23.20
C PHE A 711 22.75 -63.82 -24.55
N PHE A 712 22.50 -62.57 -24.97
CA PHE A 712 21.90 -62.27 -26.27
C PHE A 712 22.75 -62.81 -27.42
N ALA A 713 24.07 -62.57 -27.39
CA ALA A 713 25.01 -63.06 -28.38
C ALA A 713 25.07 -64.59 -28.41
N MET A 714 25.14 -65.24 -27.24
CA MET A 714 25.13 -66.68 -27.08
C MET A 714 23.83 -67.30 -27.63
N ALA A 715 22.66 -66.79 -27.23
CA ALA A 715 21.37 -67.29 -27.70
C ALA A 715 21.24 -67.15 -29.22
N SER A 716 21.66 -66.01 -29.78
CA SER A 716 21.66 -65.76 -31.22
C SER A 716 22.57 -66.74 -31.96
N TYR A 717 23.81 -66.94 -31.48
CA TYR A 717 24.76 -67.88 -32.07
C TYR A 717 24.24 -69.32 -32.02
N VAL A 718 23.74 -69.76 -30.86
CA VAL A 718 23.21 -71.12 -30.67
C VAL A 718 22.02 -71.38 -31.59
N VAL A 719 21.05 -70.47 -31.67
CA VAL A 719 19.83 -70.68 -32.45
C VAL A 719 20.07 -70.59 -33.96
N ILE A 720 20.87 -69.62 -34.40
CA ILE A 720 21.06 -69.33 -35.83
C ILE A 720 22.12 -70.25 -36.45
N VAL A 721 23.21 -70.53 -35.73
CA VAL A 721 24.39 -71.22 -36.29
C VAL A 721 24.47 -72.67 -35.85
N GLU A 722 24.36 -72.95 -34.55
CA GLU A 722 24.71 -74.27 -34.00
C GLU A 722 23.52 -75.25 -34.00
N LEU A 723 22.31 -74.77 -33.72
CA LEU A 723 21.11 -75.58 -33.63
C LEU A 723 20.81 -76.35 -34.93
N PRO A 724 20.82 -75.74 -36.14
CA PRO A 724 20.60 -76.49 -37.38
C PRO A 724 21.64 -77.58 -37.60
N LYS A 725 22.92 -77.28 -37.32
CA LYS A 725 24.06 -78.22 -37.49
C LYS A 725 23.96 -79.41 -36.54
N ARG A 726 23.60 -79.18 -35.27
CA ARG A 726 23.50 -80.21 -34.23
C ARG A 726 22.22 -81.03 -34.31
N MET A 727 21.13 -80.43 -34.78
CA MET A 727 19.88 -81.16 -35.06
C MET A 727 20.08 -82.22 -36.15
N GLN A 728 20.82 -81.90 -37.22
CA GLN A 728 21.15 -82.88 -38.27
C GLN A 728 22.00 -84.06 -37.74
N LYS A 729 22.83 -83.82 -36.71
CA LYS A 729 23.69 -84.84 -36.08
C LYS A 729 23.01 -85.61 -34.94
N ALA A 730 21.74 -85.33 -34.64
CA ALA A 730 20.97 -85.93 -33.54
C ALA A 730 21.69 -85.88 -32.17
N ASP A 731 22.39 -84.78 -31.87
CA ASP A 731 23.12 -84.58 -30.61
C ASP A 731 22.13 -84.34 -29.45
N VAL A 732 21.67 -85.41 -28.81
CA VAL A 732 20.63 -85.37 -27.76
C VAL A 732 21.08 -84.56 -26.54
N ALA A 733 22.38 -84.58 -26.20
CA ALA A 733 22.91 -83.83 -25.06
C ALA A 733 22.86 -82.32 -25.33
N PHE A 734 23.28 -81.89 -26.53
CA PHE A 734 23.16 -80.50 -26.96
C PHE A 734 21.70 -80.05 -26.97
N LEU A 735 20.81 -80.83 -27.58
CA LEU A 735 19.38 -80.51 -27.69
C LEU A 735 18.73 -80.37 -26.31
N ARG A 736 19.00 -81.27 -25.36
CA ARG A 736 18.48 -81.15 -23.99
C ARG A 736 19.01 -79.89 -23.28
N THR A 737 20.29 -79.58 -23.44
CA THR A 737 20.95 -78.43 -22.79
C THR A 737 20.35 -77.09 -23.24
N TRP A 738 20.16 -76.92 -24.55
CA TRP A 738 19.68 -75.66 -25.14
C TRP A 738 18.17 -75.62 -25.40
N SER A 739 17.43 -76.59 -24.86
CA SER A 739 15.98 -76.73 -25.04
C SER A 739 15.19 -75.47 -24.66
N PHE A 740 15.66 -74.68 -23.71
CA PHE A 740 15.02 -73.42 -23.31
C PHE A 740 14.87 -72.38 -24.45
N LEU A 741 15.68 -72.47 -25.51
CA LEU A 741 15.62 -71.55 -26.65
C LEU A 741 14.60 -71.97 -27.72
N TYR A 742 14.22 -73.24 -27.79
CA TYR A 742 13.42 -73.74 -28.92
C TYR A 742 12.25 -74.66 -28.54
N TYR A 743 12.26 -75.30 -27.37
CA TYR A 743 11.30 -76.34 -26.98
C TYR A 743 9.84 -75.88 -26.93
N ARG A 744 9.62 -74.59 -26.60
CA ARG A 744 8.28 -73.97 -26.49
C ARG A 744 7.71 -73.52 -27.84
N TYR A 745 8.54 -73.51 -28.88
CA TYR A 745 8.15 -73.05 -30.22
C TYR A 745 7.87 -74.24 -31.13
N ARG A 746 7.10 -74.00 -32.19
CA ARG A 746 6.89 -75.01 -33.24
C ARG A 746 8.22 -75.35 -33.93
N PRO A 747 8.40 -76.59 -34.44
CA PRO A 747 9.57 -76.94 -35.23
C PRO A 747 9.81 -75.93 -36.36
N GLY A 748 11.04 -75.44 -36.49
CA GLY A 748 11.41 -74.41 -37.49
C GLY A 748 11.21 -72.95 -37.05
N ALA A 749 10.53 -72.67 -35.92
CA ALA A 749 10.33 -71.31 -35.41
C ALA A 749 11.30 -70.91 -34.28
N ALA A 750 12.40 -71.64 -34.08
CA ALA A 750 13.36 -71.40 -33.00
C ALA A 750 13.94 -69.96 -33.00
N VAL A 751 14.08 -69.34 -34.17
CA VAL A 751 14.55 -67.94 -34.35
C VAL A 751 13.68 -66.93 -33.60
N PHE A 752 12.41 -67.26 -33.33
CA PHE A 752 11.52 -66.37 -32.57
C PHE A 752 12.02 -66.08 -31.15
N SER A 753 12.80 -66.98 -30.53
CA SER A 753 13.46 -66.70 -29.25
C SER A 753 14.40 -65.49 -29.30
N VAL A 754 15.14 -65.34 -30.41
CA VAL A 754 16.04 -64.20 -30.64
C VAL A 754 15.23 -62.94 -30.93
N ILE A 755 14.17 -63.04 -31.73
CA ILE A 755 13.26 -61.92 -32.00
C ILE A 755 12.64 -61.38 -30.70
N LEU A 756 12.23 -62.28 -29.79
CA LEU A 756 11.69 -61.92 -28.50
C LEU A 756 12.73 -61.19 -27.62
N LEU A 757 13.99 -61.62 -27.66
CA LEU A 757 15.07 -60.89 -26.98
C LEU A 757 15.32 -59.52 -27.60
N VAL A 758 15.32 -59.39 -28.94
CA VAL A 758 15.45 -58.09 -29.62
C VAL A 758 14.33 -57.13 -29.20
N ARG A 759 13.08 -57.60 -29.18
CA ARG A 759 11.94 -56.84 -28.66
C ARG A 759 12.18 -56.36 -27.24
N ASN A 760 12.61 -57.26 -26.36
CA ASN A 760 12.83 -56.95 -24.95
C ASN A 760 13.95 -55.92 -24.75
N VAL A 761 15.04 -55.99 -25.53
CA VAL A 761 16.09 -54.96 -25.55
C VAL A 761 15.53 -53.62 -26.02
N ALA A 762 14.74 -53.61 -27.10
CA ALA A 762 14.14 -52.39 -27.62
C ALA A 762 13.27 -51.69 -26.57
N LEU A 763 12.41 -52.44 -25.87
CA LEU A 763 11.55 -51.91 -24.80
C LEU A 763 12.35 -51.28 -23.64
N VAL A 764 13.47 -51.89 -23.25
CA VAL A 764 14.32 -51.43 -22.14
C VAL A 764 15.05 -50.12 -22.47
N ILE A 765 15.35 -49.87 -23.74
CA ILE A 765 16.09 -48.67 -24.19
C ILE A 765 15.17 -47.44 -24.28
N VAL A 766 13.88 -47.61 -24.63
CA VAL A 766 12.97 -46.48 -24.86
C VAL A 766 12.92 -45.45 -23.71
N PRO A 767 12.87 -45.85 -22.42
CA PRO A 767 12.82 -44.88 -21.32
C PRO A 767 13.98 -43.88 -21.25
N VAL A 768 15.13 -44.20 -21.88
CA VAL A 768 16.33 -43.34 -21.94
C VAL A 768 16.16 -42.18 -22.92
N ILE A 769 15.31 -42.34 -23.94
CA ILE A 769 15.16 -41.36 -25.03
C ILE A 769 14.51 -40.08 -24.50
N PRO A 770 15.02 -38.88 -24.83
CA PRO A 770 14.41 -37.64 -24.36
C PRO A 770 13.01 -37.42 -24.99
N GLY A 771 12.11 -36.82 -24.21
CA GLY A 771 10.77 -36.41 -24.66
C GLY A 771 9.65 -37.43 -24.36
N GLY A 772 8.67 -37.03 -23.54
CA GLY A 772 7.60 -37.93 -23.08
C GLY A 772 6.72 -38.50 -24.20
N ALA A 773 6.36 -37.70 -25.20
CA ALA A 773 5.54 -38.16 -26.33
C ALA A 773 6.29 -39.16 -27.24
N ILE A 774 7.57 -38.91 -27.50
CA ILE A 774 8.43 -39.78 -28.32
C ILE A 774 8.60 -41.15 -27.66
N LYS A 775 8.78 -41.18 -26.33
CA LYS A 775 8.85 -42.44 -25.55
C LYS A 775 7.60 -43.32 -25.77
N VAL A 776 6.40 -42.74 -25.69
CA VAL A 776 5.14 -43.48 -25.86
C VAL A 776 5.01 -44.00 -27.30
N LEU A 777 5.29 -43.17 -28.30
CA LEU A 777 5.23 -43.55 -29.71
C LEU A 777 6.18 -44.71 -30.05
N LEU A 778 7.41 -44.68 -29.53
CA LEU A 778 8.40 -45.73 -29.78
C LEU A 778 8.00 -47.06 -29.13
N ILE A 779 7.40 -47.06 -27.94
CA ILE A 779 6.88 -48.29 -27.33
C ILE A 779 5.73 -48.85 -28.15
N ILE A 780 4.78 -48.01 -28.59
CA ILE A 780 3.69 -48.44 -29.46
C ILE A 780 4.25 -49.06 -30.74
N LEU A 781 5.25 -48.43 -31.37
CA LEU A 781 5.89 -48.95 -32.57
C LEU A 781 6.52 -50.33 -32.34
N VAL A 782 7.29 -50.51 -31.27
CA VAL A 782 7.92 -51.81 -30.92
C VAL A 782 6.85 -52.89 -30.69
N LEU A 783 5.76 -52.56 -30.00
CA LEU A 783 4.66 -53.49 -29.74
C LEU A 783 3.86 -53.82 -31.00
N CYS A 784 3.64 -52.86 -31.90
CA CYS A 784 2.99 -53.08 -33.20
C CYS A 784 3.81 -54.02 -34.07
N VAL A 785 5.12 -53.79 -34.20
CA VAL A 785 6.03 -54.69 -34.94
C VAL A 785 6.01 -56.09 -34.31
N SER A 786 6.04 -56.17 -32.98
CA SER A 786 6.01 -57.46 -32.28
C SER A 786 4.70 -58.22 -32.50
N SER A 787 3.57 -57.51 -32.53
CA SER A 787 2.25 -58.08 -32.80
C SER A 787 2.18 -58.63 -34.22
N LEU A 788 2.61 -57.85 -35.22
CA LEU A 788 2.68 -58.27 -36.63
C LEU A 788 3.54 -59.53 -36.80
N VAL A 789 4.74 -59.56 -36.22
CA VAL A 789 5.65 -60.71 -36.31
C VAL A 789 5.05 -61.94 -35.64
N THR A 790 4.42 -61.78 -34.47
CA THR A 790 3.78 -62.90 -33.75
C THR A 790 2.58 -63.47 -34.52
N SER A 791 1.71 -62.61 -35.03
CA SER A 791 0.54 -63.01 -35.81
C SER A 791 0.90 -63.66 -37.14
N PHE A 792 1.98 -63.21 -37.79
CA PHE A 792 2.44 -63.80 -39.05
C PHE A 792 3.18 -65.14 -38.82
N MET A 793 4.05 -65.20 -37.81
CA MET A 793 4.88 -66.39 -37.57
C MET A 793 4.16 -67.49 -36.81
N LEU A 794 3.11 -67.21 -36.03
CA LEU A 794 2.46 -68.16 -35.10
C LEU A 794 3.48 -69.12 -34.43
N PRO A 795 4.49 -68.56 -33.73
CA PRO A 795 5.70 -69.27 -33.37
C PRO A 795 5.52 -70.27 -32.23
N TRP A 796 4.52 -70.10 -31.37
CA TRP A 796 4.29 -71.00 -30.23
C TRP A 796 3.78 -72.37 -30.71
N ARG A 797 4.13 -73.41 -29.96
CA ARG A 797 3.82 -74.80 -30.33
C ARG A 797 2.32 -75.10 -30.38
N THR A 798 1.52 -74.47 -29.53
CA THR A 798 0.06 -74.60 -29.45
C THR A 798 -0.61 -73.31 -29.91
N LEU A 799 -1.81 -73.41 -30.49
CA LEU A 799 -2.52 -72.26 -31.06
C LEU A 799 -3.02 -71.31 -29.96
N GLU A 800 -3.40 -71.88 -28.81
CA GLU A 800 -3.83 -71.19 -27.60
C GLU A 800 -2.75 -70.23 -27.09
N CYS A 801 -1.49 -70.67 -27.06
CA CYS A 801 -0.36 -69.82 -26.66
C CYS A 801 -0.11 -68.68 -27.67
N ASN A 802 -0.35 -68.90 -28.96
CA ASN A 802 -0.25 -67.84 -29.97
C ASN A 802 -1.34 -66.77 -29.78
N TYR A 803 -2.59 -67.18 -29.54
CA TYR A 803 -3.69 -66.25 -29.24
C TYR A 803 -3.47 -65.50 -27.94
N MET A 804 -2.93 -66.17 -26.91
CA MET A 804 -2.60 -65.52 -25.64
C MET A 804 -1.56 -64.40 -25.83
N GLU A 805 -0.45 -64.66 -26.51
CA GLU A 805 0.58 -63.62 -26.79
C GLU A 805 0.00 -62.47 -27.64
N ALA A 806 -0.74 -62.79 -28.70
CA ALA A 806 -1.36 -61.78 -29.57
C ALA A 806 -2.35 -60.89 -28.80
N SER A 807 -3.16 -61.48 -27.91
CA SER A 807 -4.13 -60.76 -27.09
C SER A 807 -3.45 -59.85 -26.07
N LEU A 808 -2.36 -60.30 -25.44
CA LEU A 808 -1.56 -59.49 -24.53
C LEU A 808 -0.94 -58.29 -25.24
N LEU A 809 -0.36 -58.49 -26.43
CA LEU A 809 0.24 -57.41 -27.23
C LEU A 809 -0.81 -56.38 -27.70
N ALA A 810 -2.00 -56.82 -28.10
CA ALA A 810 -3.10 -55.92 -28.45
C ALA A 810 -3.61 -55.14 -27.23
N GLY A 811 -3.72 -55.79 -26.07
CA GLY A 811 -4.05 -55.14 -24.80
C GLY A 811 -3.06 -54.03 -24.43
N TRP A 812 -1.76 -54.26 -24.65
CA TRP A 812 -0.73 -53.24 -24.40
C TRP A 812 -0.87 -52.01 -25.29
N GLN A 813 -1.17 -52.21 -26.58
CA GLN A 813 -1.39 -51.11 -27.50
C GLN A 813 -2.57 -50.25 -27.05
N PHE A 814 -3.67 -50.88 -26.62
CA PHE A 814 -4.85 -50.16 -26.11
C PHE A 814 -4.55 -49.37 -24.82
N LEU A 815 -3.84 -49.97 -23.86
CA LEU A 815 -3.48 -49.32 -22.60
C LEU A 815 -2.49 -48.16 -22.82
N SER A 816 -1.55 -48.31 -23.75
CA SER A 816 -0.59 -47.24 -24.08
C SER A 816 -1.24 -46.02 -24.74
N ALA A 817 -2.45 -46.15 -25.30
CA ALA A 817 -3.22 -45.04 -25.86
C ALA A 817 -3.89 -44.15 -24.78
N TRP A 818 -3.94 -44.61 -23.53
CA TRP A 818 -4.63 -43.96 -22.39
C TRP A 818 -3.76 -42.92 -21.65
N VAL A 819 -3.08 -42.03 -22.38
CA VAL A 819 -2.28 -40.93 -21.82
C VAL A 819 -3.15 -39.70 -21.54
N ARG A 820 -3.17 -39.22 -20.29
CA ARG A 820 -4.15 -38.24 -19.78
C ARG A 820 -4.02 -36.82 -20.37
N SER A 821 -2.92 -36.48 -21.05
CA SER A 821 -2.63 -35.08 -21.43
C SER A 821 -2.15 -34.84 -22.86
N SER A 822 -2.26 -35.79 -23.79
CA SER A 822 -1.73 -35.61 -25.15
C SER A 822 -2.76 -35.66 -26.27
N TRP A 823 -3.91 -36.30 -26.09
CA TRP A 823 -4.95 -36.34 -27.15
C TRP A 823 -5.70 -35.02 -27.30
N LYS A 824 -5.98 -34.30 -26.21
CA LYS A 824 -6.67 -32.99 -26.27
C LYS A 824 -5.84 -31.90 -26.96
N THR A 825 -4.53 -31.90 -26.79
CA THR A 825 -3.64 -30.90 -27.40
C THR A 825 -3.31 -31.24 -28.86
N TRP A 826 -3.21 -32.53 -29.20
CA TRP A 826 -2.93 -32.97 -30.57
C TRP A 826 -4.12 -32.81 -31.53
N MET A 827 -5.36 -33.09 -31.11
CA MET A 827 -6.54 -32.84 -31.96
C MET A 827 -6.82 -31.35 -32.20
N LEU A 828 -6.18 -30.45 -31.44
CA LEU A 828 -6.28 -29.00 -31.65
C LEU A 828 -5.13 -28.45 -32.49
N THR A 829 -4.16 -29.28 -32.89
CA THR A 829 -2.98 -28.88 -33.70
C THR A 829 -2.83 -29.66 -35.01
N LEU A 830 -3.77 -30.55 -35.33
CA LEU A 830 -4.10 -31.02 -36.68
C LEU A 830 -5.40 -30.32 -37.11
#